data_AF-A0A7W0J648-F1
#
_entry.id   AF-A0A7W0J648-F1
#
_cell.length_a   1.000
_cell.length_b   1.000
_cell.length_c   1.000
_cell.angle_alpha   90.00
_cell.angle_beta   90.00
_cell.angle_gamma   90.00
#
_symmetry.space_group_name_H-M   'P 1'
#
loop_
_entity.id
_entity.type
_entity.pdbx_description
1 polymer ?
#
loop_
_entity_poly.entity_id
_entity_poly.type
_entity_poly.pdbx_seq_one_letter_code
_entity_poly.pdbx_strand_id
1 'polypeptide(L)'
;MKEPLDFQSVIMTLQKFWADQGCLIWQPYYNQIGAGTMNPGTFLRVLGPEPWNVAYVEPSIRPDDGRYGENPNRFQQHYQFQVILKPDPGNPQELYLKSLEALGINPREHDIRFVEDNWQQPALGAWGLGWEVWMDGQEITQFTYFQQAGGITLDPVAVEITYGLERIAMPLQSISHARNMHWNKDHTYGEINFQGEVEHSKYYFEIADVDRMRQLYALYEAEAEEALKNGLVLPAHDYILKCSHTFNILDTRGAVGVTERQALFGRMREMAHRNSEAYVEQRRKLEFPWLNESLIDETKVVTKNAKATLPVGPAPFLVEIGTEELPAADLQSALEQLTERVPALLDELRLSHGDVKILGTPRRLIIYVDGLADQQAERTTVVKGPPESRAFDTTGQPTRALEGFAVGKGVSVKDLEAREIDGGRYMVALVKESTRPAYDVLLEALPALVAGIKFDKVMRWNFTNVAFSRPIRWLLAMLGTASIPFEYAGLTAAAVTHGLRFIEPQELPVKDARDYFDQLKAQGIMVDPAERKETIRAQVYKIMAGVNALEKVDEDLLDEVNTLVEAPTALLGTFDSAHLSVPTEALISVMKKHQRYFPVLSKEGKLMPHFIAVRNGDKQGLDVVTDGNEQVIRARFADANFFINEDLKHKLSDMLEKLGTLTFQQKLGSMLDKSVRIRKMVEALGPQLGLSAAEQQSALRAAELCKADLVTHMVVENTSLQGGDGALLCQGFRRE
;
A
#
# COMPACT_ATOMS: atom_id res chain seq x y z
N MET A 1 -25.45 -11.00 -24.59
CA MET A 1 -24.11 -10.61 -24.12
C MET A 1 -23.58 -9.58 -25.09
N LYS A 2 -23.10 -8.43 -24.62
CA LYS A 2 -22.31 -7.52 -25.49
C LYS A 2 -21.07 -8.30 -25.93
N GLU A 3 -20.66 -8.17 -27.18
CA GLU A 3 -19.36 -8.67 -27.61
C GLU A 3 -18.27 -8.02 -26.73
N PRO A 4 -17.29 -8.79 -26.24
CA PRO A 4 -16.21 -8.24 -25.44
C PRO A 4 -15.40 -7.24 -26.26
N LEU A 5 -14.90 -6.18 -25.60
CA LEU A 5 -14.13 -5.15 -26.28
C LEU A 5 -12.79 -5.70 -26.78
N ASP A 6 -12.45 -5.40 -28.04
CA ASP A 6 -11.10 -5.59 -28.55
C ASP A 6 -10.11 -4.58 -27.92
N PHE A 7 -8.81 -4.84 -28.04
CA PHE A 7 -7.77 -4.05 -27.36
C PHE A 7 -7.82 -2.56 -27.73
N GLN A 8 -8.00 -2.23 -29.01
CA GLN A 8 -8.11 -0.83 -29.44
C GLN A 8 -9.38 -0.17 -28.89
N SER A 9 -10.48 -0.91 -28.75
CA SER A 9 -11.74 -0.38 -28.19
C SER A 9 -11.63 -0.14 -26.69
N VAL A 10 -10.86 -0.96 -25.95
CA VAL A 10 -10.51 -0.70 -24.55
C VAL A 10 -9.79 0.65 -24.43
N ILE A 11 -8.77 0.88 -25.25
CA ILE A 11 -8.04 2.16 -25.29
C ILE A 11 -8.98 3.34 -25.56
N MET A 12 -9.78 3.27 -26.63
CA MET A 12 -10.69 4.36 -27.01
C MET A 12 -11.74 4.64 -25.94
N THR A 13 -12.22 3.60 -25.26
CA THR A 13 -13.20 3.73 -24.18
C THR A 13 -12.61 4.44 -22.97
N LEU A 14 -11.38 4.09 -22.56
CA LEU A 14 -10.68 4.79 -21.47
C LEU A 14 -10.35 6.24 -21.84
N GLN A 15 -9.85 6.50 -23.05
CA GLN A 15 -9.63 7.87 -23.52
C GLN A 15 -10.91 8.70 -23.45
N LYS A 16 -12.03 8.15 -23.94
CA LYS A 16 -13.32 8.83 -23.89
C LYS A 16 -13.77 9.05 -22.43
N PHE A 17 -13.73 8.02 -21.59
CA PHE A 17 -14.18 8.09 -20.20
C PHE A 17 -13.43 9.20 -19.46
N TRP A 18 -12.09 9.22 -19.53
CA TRP A 18 -11.29 10.21 -18.82
C TRP A 18 -11.40 11.61 -19.45
N ALA A 19 -11.60 11.73 -20.75
CA ALA A 19 -11.95 13.01 -21.38
C ALA A 19 -13.28 13.56 -20.82
N ASP A 20 -14.28 12.70 -20.65
CA ASP A 20 -15.58 13.07 -20.07
C ASP A 20 -15.45 13.44 -18.57
N GLN A 21 -14.41 12.96 -17.86
CA GLN A 21 -14.06 13.39 -16.49
C GLN A 21 -13.17 14.66 -16.46
N GLY A 22 -12.90 15.30 -17.60
CA GLY A 22 -12.15 16.54 -17.69
C GLY A 22 -10.63 16.39 -17.82
N CYS A 23 -10.12 15.19 -18.10
CA CYS A 23 -8.71 15.00 -18.43
C CYS A 23 -8.40 15.50 -19.85
N LEU A 24 -7.24 16.14 -20.00
CA LEU A 24 -6.62 16.33 -21.30
C LEU A 24 -6.15 14.96 -21.82
N ILE A 25 -6.48 14.62 -23.07
CA ILE A 25 -5.97 13.38 -23.69
C ILE A 25 -4.61 13.64 -24.34
N TRP A 26 -3.57 13.16 -23.68
CA TRP A 26 -2.18 13.30 -24.11
C TRP A 26 -1.77 12.14 -25.04
N GLN A 27 -0.56 12.22 -25.60
CA GLN A 27 -0.04 11.23 -26.54
C GLN A 27 1.15 10.47 -25.93
N PRO A 28 1.37 9.21 -26.36
CA PRO A 28 2.60 8.48 -26.05
C PRO A 28 3.85 9.32 -26.26
N TYR A 29 4.83 9.19 -25.38
CA TYR A 29 6.08 9.92 -25.54
C TYR A 29 6.97 9.28 -26.62
N TYR A 30 7.71 10.09 -27.37
CA TYR A 30 8.50 9.60 -28.50
C TYR A 30 9.82 8.91 -28.11
N ASN A 31 10.17 8.90 -26.82
CA ASN A 31 11.36 8.21 -26.30
C ASN A 31 10.96 6.88 -25.63
N GLN A 32 11.86 5.90 -25.62
CA GLN A 32 11.65 4.69 -24.83
C GLN A 32 11.63 5.01 -23.34
N ILE A 33 10.53 4.69 -22.66
CA ILE A 33 10.37 4.87 -21.22
C ILE A 33 9.75 3.62 -20.58
N GLY A 34 10.04 3.37 -19.30
CA GLY A 34 9.59 2.16 -18.60
C GLY A 34 8.21 2.25 -17.95
N ALA A 35 7.63 3.45 -17.90
CA ALA A 35 6.30 3.73 -17.37
C ALA A 35 5.78 5.11 -17.81
N GLY A 36 4.45 5.28 -17.83
CA GLY A 36 3.77 6.56 -18.04
C GLY A 36 4.24 7.66 -17.07
N THR A 37 4.62 7.28 -15.85
CA THR A 37 5.19 8.23 -14.87
C THR A 37 6.37 9.03 -15.40
N MET A 38 7.18 8.46 -16.30
CA MET A 38 8.39 9.10 -16.83
C MET A 38 8.10 10.11 -17.96
N ASN A 39 6.91 10.05 -18.57
CA ASN A 39 6.49 11.02 -19.59
C ASN A 39 6.44 12.42 -18.94
N PRO A 40 6.91 13.49 -19.61
CA PRO A 40 6.83 14.85 -19.06
C PRO A 40 5.39 15.29 -18.76
N GLY A 41 4.39 14.71 -19.42
CA GLY A 41 2.98 14.85 -19.11
C GLY A 41 2.59 14.38 -17.70
N THR A 42 3.40 13.54 -17.06
CA THR A 42 3.32 13.20 -15.64
C THR A 42 4.48 13.83 -14.87
N PHE A 43 5.73 13.39 -15.07
CA PHE A 43 6.86 13.70 -14.20
C PHE A 43 7.05 15.20 -13.94
N LEU A 44 6.99 16.03 -14.99
CA LEU A 44 7.14 17.47 -14.84
C LEU A 44 5.85 18.14 -14.38
N ARG A 45 4.68 17.67 -14.85
CA ARG A 45 3.39 18.31 -14.59
C ARG A 45 2.86 18.10 -13.17
N VAL A 46 3.30 17.05 -12.48
CA VAL A 46 2.99 16.88 -11.06
C VAL A 46 3.69 17.93 -10.18
N LEU A 47 4.75 18.57 -10.67
CA LEU A 47 5.50 19.60 -9.94
C LEU A 47 4.76 20.96 -9.91
N GLY A 48 4.99 21.73 -8.84
CA GLY A 48 4.43 23.07 -8.65
C GLY A 48 2.94 23.08 -8.29
N PRO A 49 2.33 24.26 -8.11
CA PRO A 49 0.97 24.40 -7.58
C PRO A 49 -0.13 24.25 -8.66
N GLU A 50 0.23 24.25 -9.94
CA GLU A 50 -0.76 24.26 -11.02
C GLU A 50 -1.56 22.94 -11.07
N PRO A 51 -2.89 23.00 -11.21
CA PRO A 51 -3.73 21.83 -11.40
C PRO A 51 -3.44 21.16 -12.74
N TRP A 52 -3.57 19.85 -12.80
CA TRP A 52 -3.27 19.07 -13.99
C TRP A 52 -4.02 17.73 -14.00
N ASN A 53 -4.98 17.61 -14.93
CA ASN A 53 -5.70 16.37 -15.18
C ASN A 53 -5.36 15.88 -16.60
N VAL A 54 -4.75 14.70 -16.72
CA VAL A 54 -4.31 14.16 -18.02
C VAL A 54 -4.54 12.66 -18.08
N ALA A 55 -4.84 12.13 -19.26
CA ALA A 55 -4.95 10.70 -19.52
C ALA A 55 -4.33 10.33 -20.88
N TYR A 56 -3.63 9.21 -20.99
CA TYR A 56 -2.96 8.80 -22.23
C TYR A 56 -2.54 7.33 -22.22
N VAL A 57 -2.28 6.78 -23.40
CA VAL A 57 -1.60 5.49 -23.54
C VAL A 57 -0.09 5.72 -23.47
N GLU A 58 0.64 4.83 -22.82
CA GLU A 58 2.09 4.82 -22.83
C GLU A 58 2.64 3.41 -23.12
N PRO A 59 3.18 3.16 -24.33
CA PRO A 59 3.99 1.97 -24.60
C PRO A 59 5.23 1.99 -23.71
N SER A 60 5.26 1.09 -22.73
CA SER A 60 6.26 1.02 -21.68
C SER A 60 7.23 -0.12 -21.95
N ILE A 61 8.52 0.19 -21.93
CA ILE A 61 9.61 -0.73 -22.30
C ILE A 61 10.45 -1.07 -21.07
N ARG A 62 10.44 -2.35 -20.71
CA ARG A 62 11.16 -2.97 -19.59
C ARG A 62 12.01 -4.12 -20.12
N PRO A 63 13.29 -3.85 -20.47
CA PRO A 63 14.18 -4.85 -21.07
C PRO A 63 14.28 -6.19 -20.32
N ASP A 64 14.24 -6.16 -18.99
CA ASP A 64 14.33 -7.31 -18.08
C ASP A 64 13.06 -8.17 -18.04
N ASP A 65 11.93 -7.61 -18.45
CA ASP A 65 10.65 -8.31 -18.56
C ASP A 65 10.54 -9.16 -19.85
N GLY A 66 11.50 -9.08 -20.77
CA GLY A 66 11.47 -9.87 -22.00
C GLY A 66 11.43 -11.38 -21.75
N ARG A 67 10.59 -12.12 -22.50
CA ARG A 67 10.44 -13.58 -22.37
C ARG A 67 10.41 -14.30 -23.71
N TYR A 68 10.99 -13.71 -24.77
CA TYR A 68 10.99 -14.28 -26.13
C TYR A 68 9.57 -14.63 -26.64
N GLY A 69 8.57 -13.95 -26.06
CA GLY A 69 7.14 -14.15 -26.27
C GLY A 69 6.57 -15.42 -25.65
N GLU A 70 7.36 -16.31 -25.03
CA GLU A 70 6.88 -17.60 -24.51
C GLU A 70 5.95 -17.45 -23.31
N ASN A 71 6.06 -16.33 -22.60
CA ASN A 71 5.23 -16.04 -21.44
C ASN A 71 3.84 -15.51 -21.83
N PRO A 72 2.77 -15.94 -21.16
CA PRO A 72 1.42 -15.46 -21.46
C PRO A 72 1.16 -14.00 -21.10
N ASN A 73 1.89 -13.45 -20.12
CA ASN A 73 1.56 -12.19 -19.42
C ASN A 73 2.74 -11.21 -19.24
N ARG A 74 3.97 -11.60 -19.59
CA ARG A 74 5.18 -10.78 -19.39
C ARG A 74 5.92 -10.56 -20.71
N PHE A 75 6.21 -9.30 -21.00
CA PHE A 75 6.76 -8.82 -22.27
C PHE A 75 7.74 -7.68 -22.03
N GLN A 76 8.74 -7.51 -22.89
CA GLN A 76 9.63 -6.34 -22.80
C GLN A 76 8.90 -5.03 -23.11
N GLN A 77 7.85 -5.06 -23.94
CA GLN A 77 6.97 -3.91 -24.21
C GLN A 77 5.53 -4.27 -23.88
N HIS A 78 4.86 -3.40 -23.12
CA HIS A 78 3.44 -3.46 -22.82
C HIS A 78 2.81 -2.07 -22.88
N TYR A 79 1.48 -1.98 -22.92
CA TYR A 79 0.77 -0.71 -22.99
C TYR A 79 0.15 -0.36 -21.65
N GLN A 80 0.63 0.75 -21.08
CA GLN A 80 -0.04 1.36 -19.94
C GLN A 80 -1.13 2.31 -20.43
N PHE A 81 -2.20 2.45 -19.67
CA PHE A 81 -3.02 3.65 -19.70
C PHE A 81 -2.70 4.46 -18.45
N GLN A 82 -2.25 5.68 -18.62
CA GLN A 82 -1.80 6.56 -17.56
C GLN A 82 -2.85 7.64 -17.33
N VAL A 83 -3.18 7.89 -16.06
CA VAL A 83 -4.00 9.03 -15.63
C VAL A 83 -3.29 9.76 -14.51
N ILE A 84 -3.32 11.08 -14.55
CA ILE A 84 -2.95 11.96 -13.43
C ILE A 84 -4.13 12.86 -13.12
N LEU A 85 -4.49 12.92 -11.83
CA LEU A 85 -5.48 13.85 -11.29
C LEU A 85 -4.77 14.72 -10.24
N LYS A 86 -4.72 16.03 -10.48
CA LYS A 86 -4.04 16.98 -9.60
C LYS A 86 -4.86 18.26 -9.48
N PRO A 87 -5.39 18.59 -8.30
CA PRO A 87 -5.31 17.84 -7.03
C PRO A 87 -6.14 16.54 -7.02
N ASP A 88 -6.09 15.78 -5.92
CA ASP A 88 -7.05 14.70 -5.62
C ASP A 88 -8.50 15.20 -5.78
N PRO A 89 -9.36 14.56 -6.60
CA PRO A 89 -10.76 14.95 -6.78
C PRO A 89 -11.66 14.60 -5.57
N GLY A 90 -11.17 13.86 -4.58
CA GLY A 90 -11.92 13.48 -3.39
C GLY A 90 -12.56 12.08 -3.45
N ASN A 91 -12.70 11.51 -4.65
CA ASN A 91 -13.27 10.18 -4.91
C ASN A 91 -12.56 9.41 -6.07
N PRO A 92 -11.22 9.39 -6.14
CA PRO A 92 -10.53 8.88 -7.32
C PRO A 92 -10.63 7.35 -7.45
N GLN A 93 -10.81 6.61 -6.35
CA GLN A 93 -11.10 5.17 -6.40
C GLN A 93 -12.47 4.91 -7.05
N GLU A 94 -13.49 5.69 -6.74
CA GLU A 94 -14.82 5.56 -7.35
C GLU A 94 -14.79 5.92 -8.84
N LEU A 95 -14.01 6.92 -9.24
CA LEU A 95 -13.80 7.25 -10.66
C LEU A 95 -13.08 6.12 -11.40
N TYR A 96 -12.05 5.53 -10.78
CA TYR A 96 -11.37 4.36 -11.32
C TYR A 96 -12.33 3.18 -11.51
N LEU A 97 -13.13 2.84 -10.50
CA LEU A 97 -14.06 1.73 -10.58
C LEU A 97 -15.14 1.92 -11.66
N LYS A 98 -15.64 3.16 -11.83
CA LYS A 98 -16.53 3.52 -12.94
C LYS A 98 -15.87 3.40 -14.32
N SER A 99 -14.55 3.58 -14.40
CA SER A 99 -13.82 3.38 -15.66
C SER A 99 -13.79 1.90 -16.06
N LEU A 100 -13.69 0.98 -15.09
CA LEU A 100 -13.81 -0.46 -15.32
C LEU A 100 -15.23 -0.84 -15.76
N GLU A 101 -16.27 -0.25 -15.14
CA GLU A 101 -17.67 -0.41 -15.58
C GLU A 101 -17.87 0.05 -17.03
N ALA A 102 -17.23 1.16 -17.43
CA ALA A 102 -17.28 1.66 -18.80
C ALA A 102 -16.67 0.67 -19.80
N LEU A 103 -15.69 -0.14 -19.38
CA LEU A 103 -15.13 -1.24 -20.17
C LEU A 103 -16.04 -2.48 -20.26
N GLY A 104 -17.16 -2.48 -19.53
CA GLY A 104 -18.09 -3.61 -19.47
C GLY A 104 -17.77 -4.63 -18.38
N ILE A 105 -16.82 -4.34 -17.48
CA ILE A 105 -16.54 -5.15 -16.29
C ILE A 105 -17.67 -4.90 -15.30
N ASN A 106 -18.34 -5.94 -14.83
CA ASN A 106 -19.33 -5.82 -13.77
C ASN A 106 -18.68 -6.07 -12.40
N PRO A 107 -18.40 -5.05 -11.58
CA PRO A 107 -17.66 -5.24 -10.33
C PRO A 107 -18.33 -6.16 -9.31
N ARG A 108 -19.65 -6.44 -9.46
CA ARG A 108 -20.37 -7.42 -8.63
C ARG A 108 -20.01 -8.87 -8.93
N GLU A 109 -19.49 -9.14 -10.13
CA GLU A 109 -19.09 -10.47 -10.59
C GLU A 109 -17.60 -10.74 -10.40
N HIS A 110 -16.83 -9.72 -10.02
CA HIS A 110 -15.38 -9.79 -9.84
C HIS A 110 -14.96 -9.44 -8.41
N ASP A 111 -13.82 -9.96 -7.98
CA ASP A 111 -13.18 -9.60 -6.71
C ASP A 111 -12.11 -8.53 -6.95
N ILE A 112 -12.51 -7.26 -6.79
CA ILE A 112 -11.62 -6.10 -6.95
C ILE A 112 -11.09 -5.66 -5.59
N ARG A 113 -9.76 -5.68 -5.40
CA ARG A 113 -9.09 -5.32 -4.15
C ARG A 113 -8.03 -4.26 -4.36
N PHE A 114 -7.90 -3.38 -3.37
CA PHE A 114 -6.81 -2.43 -3.26
C PHE A 114 -5.83 -2.96 -2.21
N VAL A 115 -4.76 -3.60 -2.68
CA VAL A 115 -3.74 -4.22 -1.82
C VAL A 115 -2.60 -3.23 -1.67
N GLU A 116 -2.09 -3.04 -0.46
CA GLU A 116 -1.00 -2.10 -0.23
C GLU A 116 0.19 -2.41 -1.15
N ASP A 117 0.63 -1.37 -1.86
CA ASP A 117 1.96 -1.32 -2.46
C ASP A 117 2.49 0.11 -2.45
N ASN A 118 3.75 0.25 -2.03
CA ASN A 118 4.41 1.55 -1.91
C ASN A 118 5.31 1.77 -3.12
N TRP A 119 4.95 2.75 -3.95
CA TRP A 119 5.67 2.99 -5.18
C TRP A 119 6.84 3.95 -5.00
N GLN A 120 8.00 3.58 -5.55
CA GLN A 120 9.17 4.44 -5.63
C GLN A 120 9.87 4.29 -6.98
N GLN A 121 10.30 5.40 -7.57
CA GLN A 121 11.21 5.44 -8.70
C GLN A 121 12.53 6.12 -8.31
N PRO A 122 13.53 5.34 -7.84
CA PRO A 122 14.78 5.87 -7.31
C PRO A 122 15.57 6.73 -8.31
N ALA A 123 15.49 6.43 -9.60
CA ALA A 123 16.22 7.13 -10.66
C ALA A 123 15.71 8.57 -10.87
N LEU A 124 14.42 8.82 -10.60
CA LEU A 124 13.79 10.12 -10.80
C LEU A 124 13.49 10.84 -9.47
N GLY A 125 13.83 10.24 -8.33
CA GLY A 125 13.55 10.81 -7.01
C GLY A 125 12.05 11.02 -6.77
N ALA A 126 11.21 10.13 -7.30
CA ALA A 126 9.76 10.16 -7.14
C ALA A 126 9.30 9.01 -6.24
N TRP A 127 8.33 9.27 -5.36
CA TRP A 127 7.70 8.25 -4.54
C TRP A 127 6.31 8.66 -4.08
N GLY A 128 5.50 7.66 -3.77
CA GLY A 128 4.15 7.83 -3.25
C GLY A 128 3.69 6.59 -2.49
N LEU A 129 2.54 6.72 -1.85
CA LEU A 129 1.82 5.62 -1.21
C LEU A 129 0.58 5.28 -2.02
N GLY A 130 0.16 4.02 -2.00
CA GLY A 130 -1.09 3.63 -2.64
C GLY A 130 -1.30 2.13 -2.64
N TRP A 131 -1.74 1.61 -3.78
CA TRP A 131 -2.17 0.23 -3.94
C TRP A 131 -1.83 -0.36 -5.29
N GLU A 132 -1.56 -1.65 -5.29
CA GLU A 132 -1.85 -2.51 -6.43
C GLU A 132 -3.35 -2.83 -6.40
N VAL A 133 -4.03 -2.66 -7.54
CA VAL A 133 -5.41 -3.09 -7.70
C VAL A 133 -5.45 -4.45 -8.35
N TRP A 134 -6.01 -5.41 -7.63
CA TRP A 134 -6.19 -6.78 -8.10
C TRP A 134 -7.63 -7.02 -8.52
N MET A 135 -7.84 -7.66 -9.67
CA MET A 135 -9.12 -8.19 -10.13
C MET A 135 -8.97 -9.70 -10.29
N ASP A 136 -9.70 -10.46 -9.49
CA ASP A 136 -9.66 -11.93 -9.48
C ASP A 136 -8.23 -12.49 -9.33
N GLY A 137 -7.43 -11.86 -8.47
CA GLY A 137 -6.02 -12.22 -8.21
C GLY A 137 -5.01 -11.61 -9.20
N GLN A 138 -5.47 -11.08 -10.34
CA GLN A 138 -4.60 -10.43 -11.32
C GLN A 138 -4.43 -8.95 -10.99
N GLU A 139 -3.20 -8.50 -10.78
CA GLU A 139 -2.87 -7.09 -10.66
C GLU A 139 -3.11 -6.38 -12.02
N ILE A 140 -4.10 -5.50 -12.09
CA ILE A 140 -4.51 -4.80 -13.31
C ILE A 140 -4.18 -3.31 -13.32
N THR A 141 -3.85 -2.71 -12.16
CA THR A 141 -3.62 -1.27 -12.04
C THR A 141 -2.71 -0.95 -10.86
N GLN A 142 -1.81 0.02 -11.03
CA GLN A 142 -1.14 0.69 -9.92
C GLN A 142 -1.87 2.00 -9.61
N PHE A 143 -2.09 2.28 -8.33
CA PHE A 143 -2.71 3.51 -7.84
C PHE A 143 -1.76 4.18 -6.85
N THR A 144 -1.36 5.44 -7.09
CA THR A 144 -0.31 6.10 -6.30
C THR A 144 -0.64 7.55 -6.00
N TYR A 145 -0.52 7.96 -4.74
CA TYR A 145 -0.52 9.36 -4.33
C TYR A 145 0.91 9.88 -4.21
N PHE A 146 1.34 10.68 -5.17
CA PHE A 146 2.69 11.23 -5.17
C PHE A 146 2.93 12.17 -3.99
N GLN A 147 3.89 11.83 -3.15
CA GLN A 147 4.34 12.71 -2.08
C GLN A 147 5.52 13.57 -2.54
N GLN A 148 6.38 13.01 -3.38
CA GLN A 148 7.51 13.72 -3.99
C GLN A 148 7.73 13.29 -5.45
N ALA A 149 8.24 14.21 -6.27
CA ALA A 149 8.80 13.93 -7.59
C ALA A 149 10.05 14.79 -7.80
N GLY A 150 11.11 14.23 -8.40
CA GLY A 150 12.36 14.96 -8.59
C GLY A 150 12.99 15.46 -7.28
N GLY A 151 12.76 14.77 -6.15
CA GLY A 151 13.18 15.24 -4.82
C GLY A 151 12.39 16.44 -4.27
N ILE A 152 11.38 16.93 -4.99
CA ILE A 152 10.53 18.05 -4.58
C ILE A 152 9.25 17.50 -3.95
N THR A 153 8.93 17.98 -2.75
CA THR A 153 7.64 17.71 -2.08
C THR A 153 6.50 18.36 -2.84
N LEU A 154 5.49 17.57 -3.19
CA LEU A 154 4.35 18.05 -3.97
C LEU A 154 3.32 18.77 -3.08
N ASP A 155 2.80 19.88 -3.59
CA ASP A 155 1.64 20.59 -3.03
C ASP A 155 0.95 21.37 -4.16
N PRO A 156 -0.24 20.95 -4.63
CA PRO A 156 -1.02 19.81 -4.12
C PRO A 156 -0.46 18.45 -4.53
N VAL A 157 -0.89 17.40 -3.81
CA VAL A 157 -0.60 16.00 -4.15
C VAL A 157 -1.33 15.60 -5.44
N ALA A 158 -0.67 14.81 -6.28
CA ALA A 158 -1.24 14.23 -7.49
C ALA A 158 -1.57 12.74 -7.29
N VAL A 159 -2.70 12.32 -7.84
CA VAL A 159 -3.12 10.91 -7.90
C VAL A 159 -2.74 10.37 -9.26
N GLU A 160 -2.00 9.27 -9.26
CA GLU A 160 -1.63 8.49 -10.43
C GLU A 160 -2.44 7.19 -10.47
N ILE A 161 -3.00 6.90 -11.64
CA ILE A 161 -3.71 5.65 -11.92
C ILE A 161 -3.11 5.07 -13.21
N THR A 162 -2.45 3.93 -13.10
CA THR A 162 -1.71 3.31 -14.20
C THR A 162 -2.27 1.92 -14.48
N TYR A 163 -3.07 1.79 -15.53
CA TYR A 163 -3.71 0.55 -15.94
C TYR A 163 -2.75 -0.31 -16.78
N GLY A 164 -2.69 -1.61 -16.51
CA GLY A 164 -2.06 -2.59 -17.41
C GLY A 164 -3.08 -3.08 -18.43
N LEU A 165 -3.05 -2.53 -19.65
CA LEU A 165 -4.13 -2.74 -20.62
C LEU A 165 -4.29 -4.19 -21.06
N GLU A 166 -3.19 -4.91 -21.26
CA GLU A 166 -3.22 -6.33 -21.64
C GLU A 166 -3.87 -7.17 -20.55
N ARG A 167 -3.54 -6.90 -19.28
CA ARG A 167 -4.08 -7.61 -18.12
C ARG A 167 -5.57 -7.35 -17.90
N ILE A 168 -6.09 -6.22 -18.38
CA ILE A 168 -7.53 -5.91 -18.36
C ILE A 168 -8.25 -6.56 -19.54
N ALA A 169 -7.68 -6.45 -20.74
CA ALA A 169 -8.30 -6.91 -21.98
C ALA A 169 -8.32 -8.45 -22.11
N MET A 170 -7.32 -9.15 -21.57
CA MET A 170 -7.24 -10.61 -21.64
C MET A 170 -8.43 -11.31 -20.94
N PRO A 171 -8.77 -11.01 -19.67
CA PRO A 171 -9.97 -11.56 -19.03
C PRO A 171 -11.27 -11.17 -19.74
N LEU A 172 -11.38 -9.91 -20.20
CA LEU A 172 -12.56 -9.43 -20.95
C LEU A 172 -12.83 -10.26 -22.20
N GLN A 173 -11.79 -10.69 -22.89
CA GLN A 173 -11.91 -11.54 -24.09
C GLN A 173 -11.87 -13.04 -23.78
N SER A 174 -11.74 -13.43 -22.50
CA SER A 174 -11.59 -14.82 -22.05
C SER A 174 -10.38 -15.53 -22.68
N ILE A 175 -9.23 -14.84 -22.74
CA ILE A 175 -8.01 -15.30 -23.38
C ILE A 175 -6.89 -15.47 -22.35
N SER A 176 -6.24 -16.63 -22.36
CA SER A 176 -5.19 -16.98 -21.40
C SER A 176 -3.76 -16.60 -21.84
N HIS A 177 -3.57 -16.08 -23.05
CA HIS A 177 -2.27 -15.65 -23.56
C HIS A 177 -2.43 -14.40 -24.44
N ALA A 178 -1.70 -13.33 -24.10
CA ALA A 178 -1.84 -12.04 -24.80
C ALA A 178 -1.69 -12.14 -26.33
N ARG A 179 -0.89 -13.07 -26.87
CA ARG A 179 -0.73 -13.26 -28.32
C ARG A 179 -2.05 -13.50 -29.05
N ASN A 180 -2.99 -14.17 -28.41
CA ASN A 180 -4.27 -14.52 -29.02
C ASN A 180 -5.31 -13.40 -28.85
N MET A 181 -5.01 -12.38 -28.05
CA MET A 181 -5.90 -11.25 -27.80
C MET A 181 -6.19 -10.52 -29.11
N HIS A 182 -7.46 -10.23 -29.37
CA HIS A 182 -7.87 -9.44 -30.52
C HIS A 182 -7.45 -7.99 -30.30
N TRP A 183 -6.58 -7.50 -31.17
CA TRP A 183 -6.26 -6.08 -31.24
C TRP A 183 -7.45 -5.32 -31.80
N ASN A 184 -7.99 -5.85 -32.89
CA ASN A 184 -9.23 -5.45 -33.53
C ASN A 184 -9.89 -6.68 -34.19
N LYS A 185 -10.89 -6.45 -35.04
CA LYS A 185 -11.59 -7.53 -35.78
C LYS A 185 -10.66 -8.40 -36.65
N ASP A 186 -9.62 -7.81 -37.25
CA ASP A 186 -8.82 -8.44 -38.30
C ASP A 186 -7.45 -8.92 -37.82
N HIS A 187 -6.95 -8.38 -36.69
CA HIS A 187 -5.61 -8.63 -36.19
C HIS A 187 -5.59 -8.99 -34.70
N THR A 188 -4.72 -9.92 -34.37
CA THR A 188 -4.37 -10.28 -32.99
C THR A 188 -3.15 -9.49 -32.51
N TYR A 189 -3.01 -9.37 -31.20
CA TYR A 189 -1.85 -8.76 -30.56
C TYR A 189 -0.55 -9.51 -30.92
N GLY A 190 -0.61 -10.84 -31.07
CA GLY A 190 0.52 -11.67 -31.48
C GLY A 190 1.00 -11.35 -32.89
N GLU A 191 0.10 -11.16 -33.85
CA GLU A 191 0.47 -10.77 -35.22
C GLU A 191 1.18 -9.41 -35.28
N ILE A 192 0.87 -8.51 -34.34
CA ILE A 192 1.43 -7.16 -34.29
C ILE A 192 2.77 -7.14 -33.52
N ASN A 193 2.83 -7.78 -32.35
CA ASN A 193 3.89 -7.54 -31.37
C ASN A 193 4.86 -8.73 -31.16
N PHE A 194 4.51 -9.95 -31.59
CA PHE A 194 5.30 -11.13 -31.25
C PHE A 194 6.73 -11.08 -31.78
N GLN A 195 6.92 -10.69 -33.05
CA GLN A 195 8.25 -10.61 -33.64
C GLN A 195 9.11 -9.57 -32.91
N GLY A 196 8.51 -8.43 -32.54
CA GLY A 196 9.18 -7.39 -31.77
C GLY A 196 9.64 -7.88 -30.40
N GLU A 197 8.78 -8.62 -29.68
CA GLU A 197 9.12 -9.24 -28.40
C GLU A 197 10.32 -10.20 -28.48
N VAL A 198 10.35 -11.05 -29.51
CA VAL A 198 11.47 -12.01 -29.73
C VAL A 198 12.77 -11.28 -30.03
N GLU A 199 12.74 -10.32 -30.95
CA GLU A 199 13.94 -9.59 -31.38
C GLU A 199 14.52 -8.72 -30.26
N HIS A 200 13.66 -8.00 -29.53
CA HIS A 200 14.09 -7.15 -28.42
C HIS A 200 14.57 -7.97 -27.23
N SER A 201 13.90 -9.08 -26.87
CA SER A 201 14.39 -10.00 -25.84
C SER A 201 15.81 -10.47 -26.18
N LYS A 202 16.00 -10.99 -27.40
CA LYS A 202 17.33 -11.42 -27.86
C LYS A 202 18.35 -10.29 -27.81
N TYR A 203 17.97 -9.08 -28.24
CA TYR A 203 18.85 -7.93 -28.20
C TYR A 203 19.28 -7.59 -26.76
N TYR A 204 18.32 -7.45 -25.85
CA TYR A 204 18.56 -7.04 -24.46
C TYR A 204 19.30 -8.09 -23.64
N PHE A 205 19.03 -9.38 -23.84
CA PHE A 205 19.69 -10.44 -23.09
C PHE A 205 21.02 -10.88 -23.69
N GLU A 206 21.20 -10.85 -25.02
CA GLU A 206 22.32 -11.52 -25.68
C GLU A 206 23.21 -10.59 -26.51
N ILE A 207 22.63 -9.67 -27.28
CA ILE A 207 23.35 -8.98 -28.36
C ILE A 207 23.86 -7.59 -27.96
N ALA A 208 23.17 -6.88 -27.07
CA ALA A 208 23.54 -5.52 -26.70
C ALA A 208 24.99 -5.45 -26.19
N ASP A 209 25.78 -4.60 -26.85
CA ASP A 209 27.20 -4.40 -26.58
C ASP A 209 27.37 -3.52 -25.34
N VAL A 210 27.91 -4.10 -24.28
CA VAL A 210 28.04 -3.46 -22.97
C VAL A 210 28.91 -2.21 -23.02
N ASP A 211 30.04 -2.25 -23.73
CA ASP A 211 30.98 -1.12 -23.81
C ASP A 211 30.36 0.05 -24.56
N ARG A 212 29.64 -0.24 -25.65
CA ARG A 212 28.92 0.77 -26.41
C ARG A 212 27.76 1.37 -25.62
N MET A 213 27.01 0.56 -24.87
CA MET A 213 25.95 1.07 -24.00
C MET A 213 26.51 1.97 -22.89
N ARG A 214 27.68 1.64 -22.32
CA ARG A 214 28.38 2.53 -21.37
C ARG A 214 28.79 3.85 -22.01
N GLN A 215 29.31 3.83 -23.24
CA GLN A 215 29.66 5.05 -23.98
C GLN A 215 28.42 5.92 -24.26
N LEU A 216 27.33 5.31 -24.73
CA LEU A 216 26.06 5.99 -24.99
C LEU A 216 25.51 6.64 -23.71
N TYR A 217 25.53 5.92 -22.59
CA TYR A 217 25.10 6.47 -21.30
C TYR A 217 25.89 7.74 -20.95
N ALA A 218 27.22 7.71 -21.07
CA ALA A 218 28.07 8.85 -20.75
C ALA A 218 27.82 10.05 -21.69
N LEU A 219 27.57 9.79 -22.98
CA LEU A 219 27.23 10.83 -23.94
C LEU A 219 25.86 11.46 -23.65
N TYR A 220 24.84 10.65 -23.33
CA TYR A 220 23.52 11.15 -22.95
C TYR A 220 23.56 11.96 -21.66
N GLU A 221 24.34 11.52 -20.67
CA GLU A 221 24.55 12.26 -19.43
C GLU A 221 25.18 13.63 -19.70
N ALA A 222 26.21 13.70 -20.56
CA ALA A 222 26.85 14.96 -20.94
C ALA A 222 25.88 15.93 -21.65
N GLU A 223 25.01 15.41 -22.52
CA GLU A 223 23.99 16.21 -23.21
C GLU A 223 22.87 16.68 -22.26
N ALA A 224 22.45 15.85 -21.30
CA ALA A 224 21.51 16.26 -20.26
C ALA A 224 22.08 17.42 -19.44
N GLU A 225 23.36 17.33 -19.05
CA GLU A 225 24.07 18.38 -18.33
C GLU A 225 24.18 19.67 -19.15
N GLU A 226 24.48 19.57 -20.44
CA GLU A 226 24.57 20.73 -21.32
C GLU A 226 23.21 21.41 -21.50
N ALA A 227 22.13 20.64 -21.66
CA ALA A 227 20.78 21.18 -21.71
C ALA A 227 20.40 21.90 -20.39
N LEU A 228 20.73 21.32 -19.23
CA LEU A 228 20.48 21.94 -17.92
C LEU A 228 21.25 23.25 -17.75
N LYS A 229 22.52 23.32 -18.15
CA LYS A 229 23.33 24.56 -18.10
C LYS A 229 22.69 25.69 -18.90
N ASN A 230 22.02 25.37 -20.00
CA ASN A 230 21.33 26.32 -20.85
C ASN A 230 19.86 26.54 -20.44
N GLY A 231 19.41 25.95 -19.33
CA GLY A 231 18.05 26.07 -18.83
C GLY A 231 17.00 25.41 -19.73
N LEU A 232 17.37 24.41 -20.52
CA LEU A 232 16.49 23.70 -21.45
C LEU A 232 15.93 22.43 -20.82
N VAL A 233 14.83 22.57 -20.07
CA VAL A 233 14.22 21.51 -19.25
C VAL A 233 13.77 20.28 -20.06
N LEU A 234 13.01 20.48 -21.15
CA LEU A 234 12.49 19.35 -21.92
C LEU A 234 13.62 18.55 -22.62
N PRO A 235 14.60 19.20 -23.29
CA PRO A 235 15.77 18.48 -23.80
C PRO A 235 16.57 17.76 -22.71
N ALA A 236 16.76 18.37 -21.54
CA ALA A 236 17.42 17.71 -20.41
C ALA A 236 16.65 16.46 -19.96
N HIS A 237 15.32 16.56 -19.85
CA HIS A 237 14.44 15.43 -19.52
C HIS A 237 14.62 14.28 -20.51
N ASP A 238 14.62 14.56 -21.82
CA ASP A 238 14.80 13.54 -22.85
C ASP A 238 16.09 12.75 -22.70
N TYR A 239 17.20 13.43 -22.40
CA TYR A 239 18.48 12.76 -22.22
C TYR A 239 18.55 11.98 -20.91
N ILE A 240 17.88 12.45 -19.85
CA ILE A 240 17.71 11.66 -18.61
C ILE A 240 16.92 10.37 -18.90
N LEU A 241 15.86 10.43 -19.71
CA LEU A 241 15.11 9.24 -20.13
C LEU A 241 15.98 8.26 -20.92
N LYS A 242 16.83 8.76 -21.83
CA LYS A 242 17.79 7.94 -22.57
C LYS A 242 18.83 7.30 -21.65
N CYS A 243 19.34 8.02 -20.65
CA CYS A 243 20.19 7.44 -19.61
C CYS A 243 19.47 6.30 -18.88
N SER A 244 18.20 6.50 -18.50
CA SER A 244 17.40 5.48 -17.79
C SER A 244 17.18 4.23 -18.64
N HIS A 245 16.80 4.37 -19.91
CA HIS A 245 16.62 3.21 -20.79
C HIS A 245 17.94 2.49 -21.05
N THR A 246 19.03 3.22 -21.29
CA THR A 246 20.38 2.64 -21.47
C THR A 246 20.84 1.89 -20.22
N PHE A 247 20.55 2.43 -19.04
CA PHE A 247 20.78 1.74 -17.77
C PHE A 247 20.01 0.41 -17.70
N ASN A 248 18.72 0.40 -18.06
CA ASN A 248 17.93 -0.84 -18.04
C ASN A 248 18.50 -1.92 -18.98
N ILE A 249 19.02 -1.53 -20.15
CA ILE A 249 19.69 -2.46 -21.07
C ILE A 249 20.96 -3.02 -20.41
N LEU A 250 21.80 -2.17 -19.81
CA LEU A 250 23.01 -2.61 -19.12
C LEU A 250 22.70 -3.55 -17.95
N ASP A 251 21.64 -3.25 -17.19
CA ASP A 251 21.19 -4.06 -16.06
C ASP A 251 20.69 -5.43 -16.53
N THR A 252 19.91 -5.47 -17.61
CA THR A 252 19.42 -6.70 -18.24
C THR A 252 20.54 -7.57 -18.80
N ARG A 253 21.61 -6.95 -19.32
CA ARG A 253 22.84 -7.67 -19.72
C ARG A 253 23.64 -8.21 -18.54
N GLY A 254 23.22 -7.97 -17.29
CA GLY A 254 23.94 -8.35 -16.08
C GLY A 254 25.27 -7.61 -15.92
N ALA A 255 25.43 -6.46 -16.58
CA ALA A 255 26.69 -5.73 -16.67
C ALA A 255 26.86 -4.67 -15.57
N VAL A 256 25.88 -4.50 -14.69
CA VAL A 256 25.85 -3.50 -13.63
C VAL A 256 25.89 -4.19 -12.27
N GLY A 257 26.98 -3.99 -11.52
CA GLY A 257 27.08 -4.46 -10.14
C GLY A 257 26.27 -3.59 -9.16
N VAL A 258 26.00 -4.10 -7.95
CA VAL A 258 25.19 -3.41 -6.93
C VAL A 258 25.70 -1.99 -6.61
N THR A 259 27.02 -1.83 -6.44
CA THR A 259 27.64 -0.52 -6.13
C THR A 259 27.50 0.44 -7.31
N GLU A 260 27.67 -0.07 -8.53
CA GLU A 260 27.54 0.73 -9.75
C GLU A 260 26.09 1.16 -9.99
N ARG A 261 25.13 0.27 -9.75
CA ARG A 261 23.70 0.56 -9.80
C ARG A 261 23.34 1.75 -8.92
N GLN A 262 23.82 1.76 -7.68
CA GLN A 262 23.61 2.87 -6.75
C GLN A 262 24.22 4.18 -7.28
N ALA A 263 25.41 4.13 -7.86
CA ALA A 263 26.06 5.32 -8.43
C ALA A 263 25.31 5.86 -9.66
N LEU A 264 24.85 4.97 -10.56
CA LEU A 264 24.05 5.34 -11.74
C LEU A 264 22.72 5.98 -11.33
N PHE A 265 22.00 5.37 -10.39
CA PHE A 265 20.77 5.98 -9.83
C PHE A 265 21.02 7.30 -9.14
N GLY A 266 22.13 7.45 -8.41
CA GLY A 266 22.51 8.72 -7.80
C GLY A 266 22.69 9.84 -8.83
N ARG A 267 23.38 9.56 -9.94
CA ARG A 267 23.59 10.53 -11.02
C ARG A 267 22.30 10.90 -11.75
N MET A 268 21.47 9.91 -12.12
CA MET A 268 20.17 10.19 -12.75
C MET A 268 19.25 10.99 -11.82
N ARG A 269 19.24 10.67 -10.52
CA ARG A 269 18.44 11.38 -9.52
C ARG A 269 18.86 12.84 -9.39
N GLU A 270 20.16 13.11 -9.38
CA GLU A 270 20.69 14.47 -9.32
C GLU A 270 20.30 15.29 -10.55
N MET A 271 20.45 14.73 -11.75
CA MET A 271 20.00 15.38 -12.98
C MET A 271 18.49 15.62 -12.98
N ALA A 272 17.70 14.63 -12.56
CA ALA A 272 16.24 14.74 -12.47
C ALA A 272 15.79 15.79 -11.45
N HIS A 273 16.50 15.91 -10.31
CA HIS A 273 16.24 16.93 -9.30
C HIS A 273 16.47 18.34 -9.86
N ARG A 274 17.65 18.59 -10.44
CA ARG A 274 17.98 19.87 -11.08
C ARG A 274 17.04 20.22 -12.22
N ASN A 275 16.61 19.21 -13.01
CA ASN A 275 15.63 19.41 -14.07
C ASN A 275 14.26 19.82 -13.51
N SER A 276 13.86 19.23 -12.39
CA SER A 276 12.59 19.53 -11.70
C SER A 276 12.60 20.94 -11.10
N GLU A 277 13.70 21.35 -10.47
CA GLU A 277 13.87 22.72 -9.97
C GLU A 277 13.82 23.74 -11.11
N ALA A 278 14.53 23.48 -12.21
CA ALA A 278 14.51 24.33 -13.39
C ALA A 278 13.11 24.43 -14.01
N TYR A 279 12.35 23.33 -14.06
CA TYR A 279 10.96 23.33 -14.51
C TYR A 279 10.07 24.22 -13.63
N VAL A 280 10.09 24.01 -12.31
CA VAL A 280 9.29 24.80 -11.37
C VAL A 280 9.65 26.28 -11.46
N GLU A 281 10.94 26.62 -11.57
CA GLU A 281 11.40 27.99 -11.73
C GLU A 281 10.93 28.61 -13.06
N GLN A 282 10.92 27.86 -14.17
CA GLN A 282 10.34 28.32 -15.43
C GLN A 282 8.84 28.60 -15.30
N ARG A 283 8.08 27.72 -14.63
CA ARG A 283 6.64 27.92 -14.39
C ARG A 283 6.39 29.12 -13.49
N ARG A 284 7.22 29.31 -12.45
CA ARG A 284 7.16 30.46 -11.53
C ARG A 284 7.43 31.78 -12.25
N LYS A 285 8.39 31.83 -13.18
CA LYS A 285 8.66 33.02 -14.02
C LYS A 285 7.49 33.38 -14.94
N LEU A 286 6.65 32.40 -15.29
CA LEU A 286 5.40 32.61 -16.02
C LEU A 286 4.22 32.90 -15.07
N GLU A 287 4.48 33.08 -13.78
CA GLU A 287 3.49 33.34 -12.74
C GLU A 287 2.43 32.22 -12.62
N PHE A 288 2.82 30.97 -12.90
CA PHE A 288 1.92 29.79 -12.84
C PHE A 288 0.61 30.00 -13.61
N PRO A 289 0.65 30.11 -14.95
CA PRO A 289 -0.46 30.60 -15.76
C PRO A 289 -1.73 29.73 -15.72
N TRP A 290 -1.67 28.51 -15.19
CA TRP A 290 -2.81 27.61 -15.03
C TRP A 290 -3.33 27.52 -13.59
N LEU A 291 -2.72 28.27 -12.68
CA LEU A 291 -3.26 28.43 -11.34
C LEU A 291 -4.54 29.26 -11.44
N ASN A 292 -5.67 28.63 -11.17
CA ASN A 292 -6.94 29.34 -11.08
C ASN A 292 -7.24 29.58 -9.59
N GLU A 293 -7.30 30.84 -9.17
CA GLU A 293 -7.59 31.22 -7.77
C GLU A 293 -8.94 30.65 -7.29
N SER A 294 -9.88 30.38 -8.20
CA SER A 294 -11.18 29.77 -7.86
C SER A 294 -11.11 28.27 -7.52
N LEU A 295 -9.99 27.58 -7.78
CA LEU A 295 -9.78 26.19 -7.35
C LEU A 295 -9.18 26.08 -5.94
N ILE A 296 -8.83 27.22 -5.33
CA ILE A 296 -8.30 27.30 -3.95
C ILE A 296 -9.44 27.48 -2.93
N ASP A 297 -10.68 27.72 -3.39
CA ASP A 297 -11.82 27.97 -2.51
C ASP A 297 -12.93 26.95 -2.70
N GLU A 298 -12.84 25.83 -1.97
CA GLU A 298 -14.02 25.11 -1.53
C GLU A 298 -13.90 24.79 -0.04
N THR A 299 -13.78 25.85 0.77
CA THR A 299 -14.36 25.76 2.12
C THR A 299 -15.87 25.64 1.95
N LYS A 300 -16.38 24.40 1.88
CA LYS A 300 -17.80 24.16 2.17
C LYS A 300 -18.04 24.64 3.59
N VAL A 301 -18.56 25.87 3.71
CA VAL A 301 -19.17 26.38 4.93
C VAL A 301 -20.32 25.45 5.25
N VAL A 302 -20.08 24.48 6.13
CA VAL A 302 -21.12 23.59 6.61
C VAL A 302 -22.10 24.42 7.42
N THR A 303 -23.36 24.29 7.02
CA THR A 303 -24.51 24.92 7.64
C THR A 303 -24.59 24.46 9.09
N LYS A 304 -24.76 25.40 10.03
CA LYS A 304 -25.07 25.08 11.43
C LYS A 304 -26.32 24.20 11.45
N ASN A 305 -26.14 22.89 11.66
CA ASN A 305 -27.25 21.97 11.83
C ASN A 305 -28.01 22.31 13.11
N ALA A 306 -29.32 22.07 13.07
CA ALA A 306 -30.26 22.30 14.15
C ALA A 306 -29.77 21.61 15.44
N LYS A 307 -30.07 22.22 16.60
CA LYS A 307 -29.77 21.66 17.93
C LYS A 307 -30.24 20.21 17.98
N ALA A 308 -29.28 19.27 17.98
CA ALA A 308 -29.56 17.87 18.22
C ALA A 308 -30.22 17.72 19.60
N THR A 309 -31.20 16.83 19.72
CA THR A 309 -31.76 16.49 21.02
C THR A 309 -30.72 15.64 21.74
N LEU A 310 -30.06 16.23 22.73
CA LEU A 310 -29.04 15.53 23.52
C LEU A 310 -29.70 14.44 24.37
N PRO A 311 -29.04 13.29 24.57
CA PRO A 311 -29.55 12.27 25.47
C PRO A 311 -29.61 12.79 26.91
N VAL A 312 -30.51 12.19 27.69
CA VAL A 312 -30.62 12.41 29.14
C VAL A 312 -30.26 11.09 29.81
N GLY A 313 -29.13 11.06 30.51
CA GLY A 313 -28.50 9.87 31.07
C GLY A 313 -27.56 9.14 30.10
N PRO A 314 -26.92 8.05 30.58
CA PRO A 314 -25.94 7.31 29.80
C PRO A 314 -26.49 6.77 28.47
N ALA A 315 -25.73 6.91 27.39
CA ALA A 315 -26.13 6.51 26.04
C ALA A 315 -24.98 5.88 25.26
N PRO A 316 -25.25 5.01 24.26
CA PRO A 316 -24.21 4.47 23.39
C PRO A 316 -23.49 5.60 22.63
N PHE A 317 -22.17 5.51 22.55
CA PHE A 317 -21.34 6.43 21.78
C PHE A 317 -20.65 5.66 20.66
N LEU A 318 -20.73 6.19 19.44
CA LEU A 318 -20.20 5.59 18.23
C LEU A 318 -19.35 6.60 17.47
N VAL A 319 -18.16 6.19 17.04
CA VAL A 319 -17.33 6.91 16.06
C VAL A 319 -16.89 5.94 14.97
N GLU A 320 -16.96 6.37 13.71
CA GLU A 320 -16.36 5.69 12.58
C GLU A 320 -15.42 6.65 11.84
N ILE A 321 -14.20 6.19 11.58
CA ILE A 321 -13.24 6.84 10.71
C ILE A 321 -13.16 6.00 9.44
N GLY A 322 -13.76 6.49 8.37
CA GLY A 322 -13.81 5.83 7.08
C GLY A 322 -12.65 6.22 6.18
N THR A 323 -11.95 5.24 5.65
CA THR A 323 -10.73 5.44 4.86
C THR A 323 -10.81 4.69 3.54
N GLU A 324 -9.92 5.05 2.61
CA GLU A 324 -9.46 4.10 1.61
C GLU A 324 -8.70 2.94 2.29
N GLU A 325 -8.51 1.81 1.60
CA GLU A 325 -8.01 0.56 2.18
C GLU A 325 -6.68 0.73 2.93
N LEU A 326 -6.72 0.57 4.25
CA LEU A 326 -5.57 0.55 5.12
C LEU A 326 -4.73 -0.71 4.88
N PRO A 327 -3.40 -0.58 4.92
CA PRO A 327 -2.50 -1.72 5.09
C PRO A 327 -2.88 -2.59 6.29
N ALA A 328 -2.61 -3.90 6.18
CA ALA A 328 -2.83 -4.88 7.24
C ALA A 328 -2.19 -4.45 8.58
N ALA A 329 -0.92 -4.06 8.52
CA ALA A 329 -0.16 -3.64 9.70
C ALA A 329 -0.67 -2.31 10.29
N ASP A 330 -1.06 -1.36 9.44
CA ASP A 330 -1.58 -0.07 9.87
C ASP A 330 -2.96 -0.21 10.53
N LEU A 331 -3.85 -1.06 9.98
CA LEU A 331 -5.13 -1.38 10.60
C LEU A 331 -4.90 -1.96 12.00
N GLN A 332 -4.05 -2.98 12.11
CA GLN A 332 -3.76 -3.61 13.40
C GLN A 332 -3.20 -2.59 14.41
N SER A 333 -2.22 -1.78 14.00
CA SER A 333 -1.62 -0.75 14.85
C SER A 333 -2.63 0.30 15.31
N ALA A 334 -3.53 0.74 14.41
CA ALA A 334 -4.57 1.71 14.75
C ALA A 334 -5.56 1.14 15.78
N LEU A 335 -5.97 -0.13 15.63
CA LEU A 335 -6.87 -0.78 16.59
C LEU A 335 -6.23 -0.91 17.97
N GLU A 336 -4.95 -1.28 18.04
CA GLU A 336 -4.19 -1.37 19.30
C GLU A 336 -4.07 0.01 19.98
N GLN A 337 -3.69 1.04 19.22
CA GLN A 337 -3.58 2.41 19.73
C GLN A 337 -4.92 2.93 20.25
N LEU A 338 -6.03 2.69 19.53
CA LEU A 338 -7.36 3.13 19.96
C LEU A 338 -7.83 2.36 21.20
N THR A 339 -7.47 1.09 21.33
CA THR A 339 -7.79 0.26 22.51
C THR A 339 -7.19 0.85 23.79
N GLU A 340 -5.98 1.40 23.71
CA GLU A 340 -5.34 2.09 24.84
C GLU A 340 -5.84 3.53 25.02
N ARG A 341 -5.93 4.29 23.93
CA ARG A 341 -6.15 5.75 23.99
C ARG A 341 -7.60 6.14 24.26
N VAL A 342 -8.59 5.36 23.82
CA VAL A 342 -10.00 5.72 24.01
C VAL A 342 -10.38 5.71 25.50
N PRO A 343 -10.12 4.63 26.28
CA PRO A 343 -10.40 4.65 27.72
C PRO A 343 -9.67 5.79 28.44
N ALA A 344 -8.39 5.98 28.14
CA ALA A 344 -7.59 7.06 28.74
C ALA A 344 -8.16 8.46 28.43
N LEU A 345 -8.65 8.68 27.21
CA LEU A 345 -9.32 9.93 26.82
C LEU A 345 -10.62 10.13 27.62
N LEU A 346 -11.45 9.09 27.75
CA LEU A 346 -12.71 9.20 28.49
C LEU A 346 -12.47 9.50 29.97
N ASP A 347 -11.43 8.90 30.57
CA ASP A 347 -10.98 9.19 31.93
C ASP A 347 -10.51 10.64 32.08
N GLU A 348 -9.69 11.14 31.14
CA GLU A 348 -9.24 12.54 31.11
C GLU A 348 -10.43 13.51 31.00
N LEU A 349 -11.40 13.16 30.15
CA LEU A 349 -12.65 13.90 29.99
C LEU A 349 -13.60 13.74 31.18
N ARG A 350 -13.29 12.88 32.16
CA ARG A 350 -14.13 12.58 33.34
C ARG A 350 -15.51 12.05 32.94
N LEU A 351 -15.60 11.27 31.87
CA LEU A 351 -16.84 10.65 31.41
C LEU A 351 -16.86 9.19 31.84
N SER A 352 -17.76 8.83 32.76
CA SER A 352 -17.96 7.42 33.10
C SER A 352 -18.54 6.68 31.90
N HIS A 353 -18.07 5.46 31.68
CA HIS A 353 -18.46 4.65 30.54
C HIS A 353 -18.63 3.17 30.93
N GLY A 354 -19.39 2.44 30.12
CA GLY A 354 -19.43 0.98 30.13
C GLY A 354 -18.33 0.38 29.27
N ASP A 355 -18.64 -0.74 28.61
CA ASP A 355 -17.67 -1.46 27.79
C ASP A 355 -17.24 -0.64 26.56
N VAL A 356 -15.93 -0.60 26.32
CA VAL A 356 -15.32 0.00 25.12
C VAL A 356 -14.97 -1.12 24.14
N LYS A 357 -15.43 -1.00 22.90
CA LYS A 357 -15.12 -1.91 21.79
C LYS A 357 -14.46 -1.13 20.67
N ILE A 358 -13.28 -1.60 20.26
CA ILE A 358 -12.56 -1.10 19.10
C ILE A 358 -12.67 -2.16 18.01
N LEU A 359 -13.25 -1.79 16.87
CA LEU A 359 -13.57 -2.69 15.76
C LEU A 359 -12.98 -2.11 14.47
N GLY A 360 -12.83 -2.92 13.43
CA GLY A 360 -12.27 -2.42 12.18
C GLY A 360 -12.26 -3.38 11.00
N THR A 361 -12.15 -2.76 9.83
CA THR A 361 -12.02 -3.42 8.54
C THR A 361 -10.99 -2.62 7.72
N PRO A 362 -10.51 -3.11 6.56
CA PRO A 362 -9.58 -2.33 5.74
C PRO A 362 -10.05 -0.90 5.43
N ARG A 363 -11.36 -0.61 5.40
CA ARG A 363 -11.89 0.72 5.06
C ARG A 363 -12.45 1.51 6.24
N ARG A 364 -12.37 1.00 7.48
CA ARG A 364 -12.96 1.69 8.63
C ARG A 364 -12.32 1.32 9.97
N LEU A 365 -12.20 2.31 10.84
CA LEU A 365 -11.91 2.16 12.27
C LEU A 365 -13.15 2.57 13.05
N ILE A 366 -13.55 1.77 14.05
CA ILE A 366 -14.80 1.96 14.78
C ILE A 366 -14.52 1.99 16.27
N ILE A 367 -15.09 2.99 16.95
CA ILE A 367 -15.08 3.12 18.40
C ILE A 367 -16.53 3.02 18.85
N TYR A 368 -16.84 2.00 19.65
CA TYR A 368 -18.14 1.87 20.30
C TYR A 368 -17.95 1.88 21.81
N VAL A 369 -18.73 2.70 22.52
CA VAL A 369 -18.74 2.75 23.97
C VAL A 369 -20.17 2.57 24.45
N ASP A 370 -20.39 1.54 25.26
CA ASP A 370 -21.69 1.30 25.86
C ASP A 370 -21.94 2.25 27.03
N GLY A 371 -23.15 2.81 27.13
CA GLY A 371 -23.57 3.63 28.27
C GLY A 371 -22.59 4.75 28.66
N LEU A 372 -22.13 5.56 27.70
CA LEU A 372 -21.31 6.74 27.98
C LEU A 372 -22.15 7.82 28.68
N ALA A 373 -21.66 8.37 29.78
CA ALA A 373 -22.33 9.45 30.49
C ALA A 373 -22.60 10.66 29.58
N ASP A 374 -23.75 11.30 29.78
CA ASP A 374 -24.17 12.52 29.07
C ASP A 374 -23.51 13.79 29.63
N GLN A 375 -22.82 13.70 30.77
CA GLN A 375 -22.17 14.82 31.44
C GLN A 375 -20.87 14.39 32.13
N GLN A 376 -19.88 15.29 32.20
CA GLN A 376 -18.67 15.08 32.99
C GLN A 376 -18.99 14.88 34.47
N ALA A 377 -18.29 13.95 35.11
CA ALA A 377 -18.33 13.75 36.55
C ALA A 377 -17.83 15.00 37.29
N GLU A 378 -18.45 15.31 38.42
CA GLU A 378 -18.00 16.39 39.29
C GLU A 378 -16.60 16.08 39.84
N ARG A 379 -15.68 17.04 39.72
CA ARG A 379 -14.35 16.97 40.32
C ARG A 379 -14.16 18.15 41.26
N THR A 380 -13.69 17.86 42.46
CA THR A 380 -13.23 18.88 43.41
C THR A 380 -11.72 18.83 43.47
N THR A 381 -11.04 19.92 43.11
CA THR A 381 -9.58 20.03 43.23
C THR A 381 -9.20 20.81 44.47
N VAL A 382 -8.15 20.33 45.15
CA VAL A 382 -7.58 21.00 46.32
C VAL A 382 -6.50 21.94 45.83
N VAL A 383 -6.74 23.25 45.91
CA VAL A 383 -5.77 24.26 45.51
C VAL A 383 -5.02 24.76 46.75
N LYS A 384 -3.69 24.60 46.74
CA LYS A 384 -2.81 25.03 47.83
C LYS A 384 -2.72 26.56 47.89
N GLY A 385 -3.12 27.13 49.03
CA GLY A 385 -3.03 28.56 49.32
C GLY A 385 -1.87 28.89 50.26
N PRO A 386 -1.92 30.04 50.97
CA PRO A 386 -0.85 30.44 51.88
C PRO A 386 -0.73 29.48 53.08
N PRO A 387 0.46 29.35 53.70
CA PRO A 387 0.62 28.60 54.95
C PRO A 387 -0.35 29.12 56.01
N GLU A 388 -0.93 28.22 56.80
CA GLU A 388 -1.90 28.58 57.83
C GLU A 388 -1.30 29.57 58.85
N SER A 389 -0.02 29.43 59.18
CA SER A 389 0.71 30.35 60.05
C SER A 389 0.77 31.80 59.56
N ARG A 390 0.47 32.04 58.27
CA ARG A 390 0.41 33.37 57.63
C ARG A 390 -0.98 33.71 57.10
N ALA A 391 -1.97 32.87 57.38
CA ALA A 391 -3.33 33.02 56.89
C ALA A 391 -4.15 34.03 57.72
N PHE A 392 -3.86 34.14 59.02
CA PHE A 392 -4.53 35.04 59.94
C PHE A 392 -3.52 35.98 60.63
N ASP A 393 -3.93 37.21 60.92
CA ASP A 393 -3.12 38.19 61.64
C ASP A 393 -3.16 37.97 63.16
N THR A 394 -2.45 38.82 63.92
CA THR A 394 -2.36 38.75 65.39
C THR A 394 -3.69 39.02 66.10
N THR A 395 -4.73 39.46 65.39
CA THR A 395 -6.09 39.68 65.90
C THR A 395 -7.07 38.57 65.51
N GLY A 396 -6.59 37.56 64.76
CA GLY A 396 -7.41 36.46 64.26
C GLY A 396 -8.20 36.79 62.99
N GLN A 397 -7.93 37.93 62.33
CA GLN A 397 -8.57 38.29 61.07
C GLN A 397 -7.80 37.75 59.85
N PRO A 398 -8.50 37.42 58.74
CA PRO A 398 -7.87 36.98 57.50
C PRO A 398 -6.84 37.98 56.98
N THR A 399 -5.66 37.50 56.57
CA THR A 399 -4.69 38.38 55.91
C THR A 399 -5.13 38.70 54.49
N ARG A 400 -4.68 39.83 53.93
CA ARG A 400 -4.91 40.18 52.52
C ARG A 400 -4.47 39.08 51.54
N ALA A 401 -3.47 38.29 51.91
CA ALA A 401 -3.01 37.15 51.12
C ALA A 401 -4.03 36.00 51.10
N LEU A 402 -4.68 35.72 52.24
CA LEU A 402 -5.75 34.73 52.33
C LEU A 402 -7.02 35.21 51.60
N GLU A 403 -7.38 36.48 51.76
CA GLU A 403 -8.53 37.09 51.08
C GLU A 403 -8.34 37.13 49.56
N GLY A 404 -7.16 37.56 49.08
CA GLY A 404 -6.84 37.57 47.65
C GLY A 404 -6.83 36.17 47.05
N PHE A 405 -6.38 35.16 47.81
CA PHE A 405 -6.44 33.76 47.40
C PHE A 405 -7.88 33.24 47.29
N ALA A 406 -8.73 33.51 48.31
CA ALA A 406 -10.14 33.14 48.31
C ALA A 406 -10.89 33.76 47.11
N VAL A 407 -10.73 35.08 46.89
CA VAL A 407 -11.34 35.81 45.75
C VAL A 407 -10.85 35.25 44.43
N GLY A 408 -9.54 35.00 44.28
CA GLY A 408 -8.95 34.44 43.07
C GLY A 408 -9.39 33.01 42.73
N LYS A 409 -10.03 32.31 43.68
CA LYS A 409 -10.59 30.96 43.50
C LYS A 409 -12.12 30.92 43.59
N GLY A 410 -12.78 32.07 43.70
CA GLY A 410 -14.24 32.17 43.70
C GLY A 410 -14.92 31.57 44.93
N VAL A 411 -14.18 31.38 46.04
CA VAL A 411 -14.69 30.83 47.31
C VAL A 411 -14.59 31.87 48.42
N SER A 412 -15.39 31.77 49.48
CA SER A 412 -15.24 32.67 50.63
C SER A 412 -14.10 32.21 51.53
N VAL A 413 -13.50 33.14 52.29
CA VAL A 413 -12.44 32.78 53.27
C VAL A 413 -12.94 31.76 54.31
N LYS A 414 -14.25 31.72 54.58
CA LYS A 414 -14.87 30.76 55.51
C LYS A 414 -14.94 29.33 54.96
N ASP A 415 -14.86 29.18 53.64
CA ASP A 415 -14.94 27.88 52.95
C ASP A 415 -13.54 27.28 52.70
N LEU A 416 -12.48 27.95 53.18
CA LEU A 416 -11.11 27.45 53.11
C LEU A 416 -10.84 26.48 54.26
N GLU A 417 -10.18 25.38 53.94
CA GLU A 417 -9.80 24.35 54.92
C GLU A 417 -8.30 24.38 55.19
N ALA A 418 -7.86 24.08 56.41
CA ALA A 418 -6.45 23.84 56.68
C ALA A 418 -6.11 22.37 56.39
N ARG A 419 -5.19 22.11 55.45
CA ARG A 419 -4.70 20.75 55.14
C ARG A 419 -3.18 20.68 55.19
N GLU A 420 -2.69 19.51 55.59
CA GLU A 420 -1.27 19.20 55.58
C GLU A 420 -0.86 18.73 54.17
N ILE A 421 0.07 19.45 53.53
CA ILE A 421 0.54 19.18 52.17
C ILE A 421 2.06 19.38 52.14
N ASP A 422 2.81 18.37 51.70
CA ASP A 422 4.28 18.37 51.61
C ASP A 422 4.99 18.73 52.95
N GLY A 423 4.46 18.28 54.09
CA GLY A 423 5.06 18.50 55.42
C GLY A 423 4.83 19.90 56.02
N GLY A 424 3.87 20.68 55.50
CA GLY A 424 3.41 21.94 56.09
C GLY A 424 1.89 22.09 56.08
N ARG A 425 1.32 22.90 56.99
CA ARG A 425 -0.12 23.21 57.04
C ARG A 425 -0.45 24.45 56.20
N TYR A 426 -1.34 24.29 55.23
CA TYR A 426 -1.73 25.33 54.29
C TYR A 426 -3.24 25.52 54.31
N MET A 427 -3.71 26.76 54.09
CA MET A 427 -5.10 27.00 53.76
C MET A 427 -5.33 26.57 52.31
N VAL A 428 -6.34 25.74 52.06
CA VAL A 428 -6.67 25.21 50.75
C VAL A 428 -8.08 25.58 50.34
N ALA A 429 -8.27 25.83 49.05
CA ALA A 429 -9.59 25.99 48.47
C ALA A 429 -10.02 24.66 47.83
N LEU A 430 -11.24 24.21 48.15
CA LEU A 430 -11.91 23.14 47.43
C LEU A 430 -12.65 23.76 46.24
N VAL A 431 -12.03 23.71 45.07
CA VAL A 431 -12.61 24.28 43.86
C VAL A 431 -13.39 23.18 43.15
N LYS A 432 -14.72 23.32 43.10
CA LYS A 432 -15.57 22.49 42.25
C LYS A 432 -15.40 22.93 40.81
N GLU A 433 -14.89 22.04 39.97
CA GLU A 433 -14.76 22.29 38.54
C GLU A 433 -16.14 22.23 37.88
N SER A 434 -16.45 23.16 36.98
CA SER A 434 -17.71 23.12 36.23
C SER A 434 -17.76 21.87 35.35
N THR A 435 -18.89 21.17 35.38
CA THR A 435 -19.17 20.04 34.49
C THR A 435 -19.70 20.54 33.16
N ARG A 436 -19.35 19.85 32.08
CA ARG A 436 -19.82 20.13 30.72
C ARG A 436 -20.60 18.93 30.17
N PRO A 437 -21.55 19.13 29.25
CA PRO A 437 -22.16 18.04 28.51
C PRO A 437 -21.11 17.21 27.78
N ALA A 438 -21.26 15.88 27.77
CA ALA A 438 -20.39 14.96 27.05
C ALA A 438 -20.27 15.34 25.57
N TYR A 439 -21.39 15.75 24.97
CA TYR A 439 -21.46 16.26 23.60
C TYR A 439 -20.41 17.34 23.32
N ASP A 440 -20.33 18.37 24.15
CA ASP A 440 -19.43 19.52 23.92
C ASP A 440 -17.96 19.12 24.05
N VAL A 441 -17.64 18.28 25.04
CA VAL A 441 -16.25 17.85 25.26
C VAL A 441 -15.78 16.84 24.22
N LEU A 442 -16.66 15.97 23.74
CA LEU A 442 -16.36 15.03 22.66
C LEU A 442 -16.19 15.77 21.32
N LEU A 443 -17.02 16.78 21.04
CA LEU A 443 -16.88 17.62 19.84
C LEU A 443 -15.49 18.27 19.76
N GLU A 444 -14.93 18.68 20.91
CA GLU A 444 -13.58 19.26 21.00
C GLU A 444 -12.46 18.21 20.99
N ALA A 445 -12.68 17.04 21.61
CA ALA A 445 -11.64 16.03 21.81
C ALA A 445 -11.40 15.12 20.59
N LEU A 446 -12.43 14.82 19.80
CA LEU A 446 -12.34 13.85 18.71
C LEU A 446 -11.31 14.20 17.62
N PRO A 447 -11.16 15.46 17.17
CA PRO A 447 -10.11 15.80 16.21
C PRO A 447 -8.70 15.44 16.71
N ALA A 448 -8.42 15.64 18.00
CA ALA A 448 -7.13 15.31 18.61
C ALA A 448 -6.94 13.79 18.79
N LEU A 449 -8.02 13.04 19.02
CA LEU A 449 -7.99 11.59 19.04
C LEU A 449 -7.54 11.04 17.68
N VAL A 450 -8.18 11.48 16.59
CA VAL A 450 -7.84 11.05 15.22
C VAL A 450 -6.41 11.45 14.85
N ALA A 451 -6.02 12.70 15.10
CA ALA A 451 -4.67 13.20 14.83
C ALA A 451 -3.55 12.48 15.61
N GLY A 452 -3.92 11.85 16.73
CA GLY A 452 -2.99 11.14 17.58
C GLY A 452 -2.69 9.71 17.14
N ILE A 453 -3.41 9.16 16.15
CA ILE A 453 -3.10 7.84 15.59
C ILE A 453 -1.82 7.94 14.77
N LYS A 454 -0.82 7.10 15.07
CA LYS A 454 0.51 7.13 14.45
C LYS A 454 0.73 5.92 13.56
N PHE A 455 1.43 6.15 12.45
CA PHE A 455 1.80 5.12 11.47
C PHE A 455 3.24 5.31 11.04
N ASP A 456 3.88 4.23 10.58
CA ASP A 456 5.27 4.27 10.11
C ASP A 456 5.42 5.05 8.80
N LYS A 457 4.44 4.91 7.90
CA LYS A 457 4.34 5.68 6.66
C LYS A 457 3.00 6.39 6.59
N VAL A 458 3.04 7.62 6.14
CA VAL A 458 1.86 8.49 6.01
C VAL A 458 1.91 9.25 4.69
N MET A 459 0.74 9.61 4.18
CA MET A 459 0.57 10.42 3.00
C MET A 459 -0.36 11.60 3.26
N ARG A 460 -0.14 12.66 2.48
CA ARG A 460 -1.09 13.76 2.27
C ARG A 460 -1.88 13.46 1.00
N TRP A 461 -3.11 13.93 0.92
CA TRP A 461 -3.97 13.71 -0.24
C TRP A 461 -4.77 14.93 -0.68
N ASN A 462 -5.17 15.78 0.27
CA ASN A 462 -5.99 16.96 -0.01
C ASN A 462 -5.35 18.26 0.49
N PHE A 463 -6.06 19.37 0.28
CA PHE A 463 -5.65 20.73 0.64
C PHE A 463 -5.35 20.95 2.13
N THR A 464 -5.85 20.09 3.03
CA THR A 464 -5.59 20.26 4.47
C THR A 464 -4.17 19.90 4.87
N ASN A 465 -3.43 19.20 3.98
CA ASN A 465 -2.08 18.71 4.23
C ASN A 465 -1.96 17.82 5.49
N VAL A 466 -3.08 17.32 6.02
CA VAL A 466 -3.08 16.29 7.06
C VAL A 466 -2.40 15.04 6.53
N ALA A 467 -1.63 14.38 7.40
CA ALA A 467 -0.96 13.13 7.10
C ALA A 467 -1.67 11.98 7.83
N PHE A 468 -1.99 10.92 7.11
CA PHE A 468 -2.60 9.69 7.63
C PHE A 468 -2.07 8.48 6.84
N SER A 469 -2.32 7.26 7.29
CA SER A 469 -1.90 6.05 6.56
C SER A 469 -2.47 6.05 5.13
N ARG A 470 -3.77 6.30 4.98
CA ARG A 470 -4.50 6.43 3.71
C ARG A 470 -5.57 7.53 3.79
N PRO A 471 -6.08 8.06 2.66
CA PRO A 471 -7.08 9.12 2.68
C PRO A 471 -8.31 8.79 3.53
N ILE A 472 -8.66 9.69 4.44
CA ILE A 472 -9.94 9.64 5.14
C ILE A 472 -11.00 10.18 4.19
N ARG A 473 -12.11 9.44 4.02
CA ARG A 473 -13.18 9.73 3.05
C ARG A 473 -14.51 10.06 3.72
N TRP A 474 -14.78 9.53 4.91
CA TRP A 474 -15.95 9.92 5.70
C TRP A 474 -15.68 9.81 7.20
N LEU A 475 -16.48 10.53 7.98
CA LEU A 475 -16.47 10.50 9.43
C LEU A 475 -17.92 10.36 9.91
N LEU A 476 -18.13 9.55 10.94
CA LEU A 476 -19.40 9.47 11.66
C LEU A 476 -19.10 9.56 13.15
N ALA A 477 -19.87 10.36 13.88
CA ALA A 477 -19.85 10.35 15.34
C ALA A 477 -21.24 10.66 15.90
N MET A 478 -21.67 9.87 16.89
CA MET A 478 -22.98 10.00 17.50
C MET A 478 -22.95 9.61 18.98
N LEU A 479 -23.74 10.31 19.80
CA LEU A 479 -24.04 9.95 21.19
C LEU A 479 -25.57 9.74 21.33
N GLY A 480 -25.97 8.49 21.55
CA GLY A 480 -27.36 8.06 21.39
C GLY A 480 -27.83 8.28 19.95
N THR A 481 -28.81 9.17 19.76
CA THR A 481 -29.31 9.60 18.45
C THR A 481 -28.74 10.97 18.01
N ALA A 482 -27.91 11.61 18.84
CA ALA A 482 -27.37 12.94 18.56
C ALA A 482 -26.06 12.83 17.77
N SER A 483 -26.03 13.36 16.54
CA SER A 483 -24.81 13.46 15.74
C SER A 483 -23.84 14.48 16.37
N ILE A 484 -22.55 14.14 16.44
CA ILE A 484 -21.45 15.02 16.89
C ILE A 484 -20.64 15.42 15.65
N PRO A 485 -20.90 16.60 15.05
CA PRO A 485 -20.30 17.00 13.78
C PRO A 485 -18.91 17.61 13.99
N PHE A 486 -17.95 16.82 14.49
CA PHE A 486 -16.57 17.29 14.59
C PHE A 486 -15.94 17.35 13.19
N GLU A 487 -14.94 18.22 13.03
CA GLU A 487 -14.23 18.41 11.77
C GLU A 487 -12.80 17.86 11.86
N TYR A 488 -12.38 17.15 10.82
CA TYR A 488 -11.01 16.67 10.68
C TYR A 488 -10.65 16.43 9.21
N ALA A 489 -9.43 16.79 8.81
CA ALA A 489 -8.91 16.60 7.44
C ALA A 489 -9.82 17.13 6.31
N GLY A 490 -10.61 18.18 6.58
CA GLY A 490 -11.51 18.80 5.60
C GLY A 490 -12.87 18.10 5.48
N LEU A 491 -13.16 17.17 6.39
CA LEU A 491 -14.43 16.45 6.50
C LEU A 491 -15.16 16.85 7.78
N THR A 492 -16.49 16.82 7.74
CA THR A 492 -17.36 16.98 8.91
C THR A 492 -18.06 15.66 9.18
N ALA A 493 -18.03 15.20 10.43
CA ALA A 493 -18.71 13.98 10.81
C ALA A 493 -20.24 14.09 10.62
N ALA A 494 -20.83 13.06 10.03
CA ALA A 494 -22.26 12.98 9.74
C ALA A 494 -22.84 11.63 10.14
N ALA A 495 -24.15 11.55 10.33
CA ALA A 495 -24.86 10.31 10.62
C ALA A 495 -25.07 9.45 9.35
N VAL A 496 -23.99 9.20 8.60
CA VAL A 496 -23.97 8.39 7.38
C VAL A 496 -22.73 7.50 7.40
N THR A 497 -22.92 6.20 7.20
CA THR A 497 -21.84 5.22 6.97
C THR A 497 -21.84 4.74 5.53
N HIS A 498 -20.82 3.99 5.13
CA HIS A 498 -20.68 3.44 3.80
C HIS A 498 -20.73 1.91 3.82
N GLY A 499 -21.49 1.36 2.88
CA GLY A 499 -21.63 -0.07 2.64
C GLY A 499 -20.44 -0.71 1.93
N LEU A 500 -20.61 -1.97 1.56
CA LEU A 500 -19.65 -2.71 0.76
C LEU A 500 -19.69 -2.16 -0.67
N ARG A 501 -18.52 -1.99 -1.30
CA ARG A 501 -18.47 -1.47 -2.68
C ARG A 501 -19.36 -2.31 -3.60
N PHE A 502 -20.01 -1.63 -4.55
CA PHE A 502 -20.92 -2.20 -5.55
C PHE A 502 -22.23 -2.77 -5.01
N ILE A 503 -22.47 -2.76 -3.70
CA ILE A 503 -23.77 -3.12 -3.11
C ILE A 503 -24.56 -1.85 -2.84
N GLU A 504 -25.76 -1.77 -3.42
CA GLU A 504 -26.68 -0.66 -3.16
C GLU A 504 -27.57 -0.93 -1.94
N PRO A 505 -27.83 0.09 -1.10
CA PRO A 505 -27.28 1.45 -1.19
C PRO A 505 -25.84 1.54 -0.67
N GLN A 506 -24.99 2.33 -1.35
CA GLN A 506 -23.60 2.55 -0.93
C GLN A 506 -23.46 3.48 0.28
N GLU A 507 -24.31 4.51 0.36
CA GLU A 507 -24.41 5.40 1.52
C GLU A 507 -25.61 4.98 2.38
N LEU A 508 -25.38 4.88 3.69
CA LEU A 508 -26.32 4.33 4.66
C LEU A 508 -26.55 5.36 5.78
N PRO A 509 -27.70 6.06 5.81
CA PRO A 509 -28.05 6.96 6.90
C PRO A 509 -28.22 6.18 8.21
N VAL A 510 -27.61 6.65 9.29
CA VAL A 510 -27.55 5.97 10.59
C VAL A 510 -28.41 6.71 11.61
N LYS A 511 -29.31 6.00 12.29
CA LYS A 511 -30.17 6.58 13.33
C LYS A 511 -29.55 6.55 14.72
N ASP A 512 -28.91 5.43 15.04
CA ASP A 512 -28.24 5.16 16.31
C ASP A 512 -27.20 4.04 16.12
N ALA A 513 -26.48 3.71 17.19
CA ALA A 513 -25.43 2.70 17.15
C ALA A 513 -25.94 1.28 16.79
N ARG A 514 -27.19 0.93 17.12
CA ARG A 514 -27.74 -0.39 16.78
C ARG A 514 -28.05 -0.45 15.29
N ASP A 515 -28.69 0.58 14.77
CA ASP A 515 -28.99 0.73 13.35
C ASP A 515 -27.71 0.68 12.48
N TYR A 516 -26.61 1.27 12.96
CA TYR A 516 -25.29 1.16 12.33
C TYR A 516 -24.84 -0.29 12.13
N PHE A 517 -24.79 -1.09 13.20
CA PHE A 517 -24.34 -2.48 13.12
C PHE A 517 -25.30 -3.36 12.33
N ASP A 518 -26.62 -3.14 12.48
CA ASP A 518 -27.65 -3.88 11.74
C ASP A 518 -27.53 -3.63 10.22
N GLN A 519 -27.26 -2.39 9.80
CA GLN A 519 -27.08 -2.04 8.39
C GLN A 519 -25.80 -2.64 7.78
N LEU A 520 -24.66 -2.56 8.47
CA LEU A 520 -23.41 -3.17 7.99
C LEU A 520 -23.53 -4.70 7.88
N LYS A 521 -24.13 -5.33 8.89
CA LYS A 521 -24.39 -6.77 8.89
C LYS A 521 -25.33 -7.19 7.77
N ALA A 522 -26.33 -6.38 7.42
CA ALA A 522 -27.24 -6.66 6.31
C ALA A 522 -26.52 -6.73 4.96
N GLN A 523 -25.39 -6.01 4.80
CA GLN A 523 -24.52 -6.11 3.62
C GLN A 523 -23.40 -7.16 3.76
N GLY A 524 -23.39 -7.93 4.85
CA GLY A 524 -22.41 -8.98 5.11
C GLY A 524 -21.06 -8.49 5.65
N ILE A 525 -20.95 -7.21 6.01
CA ILE A 525 -19.72 -6.64 6.57
C ILE A 525 -19.55 -7.14 8.01
N MET A 526 -18.41 -7.76 8.28
CA MET A 526 -18.01 -8.24 9.59
C MET A 526 -16.99 -7.27 10.17
N VAL A 527 -17.41 -6.41 11.10
CA VAL A 527 -16.58 -5.35 11.67
C VAL A 527 -15.64 -5.82 12.78
N ASP A 528 -15.95 -6.94 13.43
CA ASP A 528 -15.10 -7.53 14.47
C ASP A 528 -14.02 -8.42 13.81
N PRO A 529 -12.72 -8.06 13.93
CA PRO A 529 -11.65 -8.84 13.34
C PRO A 529 -11.56 -10.28 13.89
N ALA A 530 -11.94 -10.52 15.15
CA ALA A 530 -11.89 -11.85 15.74
C ALA A 530 -13.03 -12.74 15.19
N GLU A 531 -14.25 -12.20 15.08
CA GLU A 531 -15.38 -12.90 14.46
C GLU A 531 -15.10 -13.21 12.98
N ARG A 532 -14.54 -12.24 12.26
CA ARG A 532 -14.19 -12.37 10.84
C ARG A 532 -13.09 -13.43 10.63
N LYS A 533 -12.05 -13.45 11.46
CA LYS A 533 -10.97 -14.45 11.42
C LYS A 533 -11.50 -15.88 11.57
N GLU A 534 -12.34 -16.12 12.58
CA GLU A 534 -12.92 -17.44 12.82
C GLU A 534 -13.91 -17.86 11.73
N THR A 535 -14.63 -16.89 11.15
CA THR A 535 -15.49 -17.15 10.00
C THR A 535 -14.67 -17.58 8.77
N ILE A 536 -13.57 -16.90 8.46
CA ILE A 536 -12.67 -17.28 7.36
C ILE A 536 -12.12 -18.68 7.60
N ARG A 537 -11.59 -18.95 8.81
CA ARG A 537 -11.08 -20.27 9.20
C ARG A 537 -12.11 -21.37 8.98
N ALA A 538 -13.33 -21.17 9.46
CA ALA A 538 -14.40 -22.16 9.34
C ALA A 538 -14.75 -22.44 7.86
N GLN A 539 -14.77 -21.41 7.02
CA GLN A 539 -15.00 -21.58 5.58
C GLN A 539 -13.85 -22.34 4.91
N VAL A 540 -12.60 -21.99 5.21
CA VAL A 540 -11.39 -22.65 4.68
C VAL A 540 -11.35 -24.13 5.09
N TYR A 541 -11.55 -24.44 6.37
CA TYR A 541 -11.58 -25.83 6.86
C TYR A 541 -12.71 -26.64 6.24
N LYS A 542 -13.89 -26.04 6.04
CA LYS A 542 -14.99 -26.71 5.35
C LYS A 542 -14.61 -27.09 3.91
N ILE A 543 -13.91 -26.22 3.19
CA ILE A 543 -13.44 -26.50 1.84
C ILE A 543 -12.35 -27.59 1.85
N MET A 544 -11.37 -27.49 2.77
CA MET A 544 -10.33 -28.51 2.94
C MET A 544 -10.91 -29.90 3.23
N ALA A 545 -11.90 -29.98 4.12
CA ALA A 545 -12.61 -31.23 4.42
C ALA A 545 -13.34 -31.79 3.18
N GLY A 546 -13.93 -30.93 2.36
CA GLY A 546 -14.61 -31.31 1.11
C GLY A 546 -13.72 -31.99 0.08
N VAL A 547 -12.40 -31.72 0.11
CA VAL A 547 -11.39 -32.36 -0.76
C VAL A 547 -10.50 -33.37 -0.03
N ASN A 548 -10.89 -33.80 1.18
CA ASN A 548 -10.13 -34.71 2.04
C ASN A 548 -8.71 -34.23 2.40
N ALA A 549 -8.49 -32.92 2.46
CA ALA A 549 -7.21 -32.31 2.80
C ALA A 549 -6.96 -32.22 4.31
N LEU A 550 -5.71 -31.95 4.71
CA LEU A 550 -5.31 -31.60 6.06
C LEU A 550 -5.91 -30.25 6.46
N GLU A 551 -6.69 -30.22 7.53
CA GLU A 551 -7.30 -29.01 8.09
C GLU A 551 -6.27 -28.24 8.92
N LYS A 552 -5.34 -27.61 8.23
CA LYS A 552 -4.30 -26.78 8.83
C LYS A 552 -4.12 -25.54 7.97
N VAL A 553 -4.26 -24.37 8.60
CA VAL A 553 -3.93 -23.08 7.99
C VAL A 553 -2.69 -22.49 8.64
N ASP A 554 -2.06 -21.60 7.91
CA ASP A 554 -1.03 -20.72 8.44
C ASP A 554 -1.72 -19.53 9.13
N GLU A 555 -1.39 -19.30 10.40
CA GLU A 555 -2.04 -18.25 11.20
C GLU A 555 -1.67 -16.84 10.73
N ASP A 556 -0.43 -16.62 10.30
CA ASP A 556 0.03 -15.31 9.83
C ASP A 556 -0.69 -14.94 8.52
N LEU A 557 -0.84 -15.91 7.61
CA LEU A 557 -1.62 -15.71 6.38
C LEU A 557 -3.10 -15.46 6.68
N LEU A 558 -3.67 -16.18 7.66
CA LEU A 558 -5.05 -15.99 8.05
C LEU A 558 -5.28 -14.58 8.64
N ASP A 559 -4.34 -14.08 9.43
CA ASP A 559 -4.35 -12.71 9.95
C ASP A 559 -4.24 -11.68 8.82
N GLU A 560 -3.35 -11.88 7.85
CA GLU A 560 -3.25 -11.01 6.67
C GLU A 560 -4.58 -10.99 5.90
N VAL A 561 -5.11 -12.15 5.51
CA VAL A 561 -6.39 -12.24 4.77
C VAL A 561 -7.55 -11.63 5.56
N ASN A 562 -7.59 -11.80 6.88
CA ASN A 562 -8.59 -11.19 7.74
C ASN A 562 -8.59 -9.66 7.66
N THR A 563 -7.44 -9.03 7.40
CA THR A 563 -7.34 -7.57 7.25
C THR A 563 -7.56 -7.07 5.82
N LEU A 564 -7.66 -7.97 4.83
CA LEU A 564 -7.86 -7.61 3.41
C LEU A 564 -9.33 -7.59 2.97
N VAL A 565 -10.26 -8.09 3.79
CA VAL A 565 -11.67 -8.23 3.42
C VAL A 565 -12.61 -7.70 4.51
N GLU A 566 -13.77 -7.21 4.10
CA GLU A 566 -14.86 -6.80 4.99
C GLU A 566 -15.94 -7.89 5.10
N ALA A 567 -16.21 -8.59 4.00
CA ALA A 567 -17.23 -9.63 3.87
C ALA A 567 -16.63 -10.91 3.26
N PRO A 568 -16.01 -11.81 4.05
CA PRO A 568 -15.25 -12.94 3.50
C PRO A 568 -16.14 -14.04 2.88
N THR A 569 -15.83 -14.43 1.65
CA THR A 569 -16.32 -15.67 1.02
C THR A 569 -15.15 -16.47 0.45
N ALA A 570 -14.90 -17.66 1.01
CA ALA A 570 -13.85 -18.57 0.54
C ALA A 570 -14.29 -19.38 -0.69
N LEU A 571 -13.34 -19.66 -1.58
CA LEU A 571 -13.53 -20.45 -2.79
C LEU A 571 -12.37 -21.43 -3.00
N LEU A 572 -12.66 -22.55 -3.65
CA LEU A 572 -11.66 -23.56 -4.02
C LEU A 572 -11.22 -23.30 -5.47
N GLY A 573 -9.92 -23.04 -5.66
CA GLY A 573 -9.28 -23.02 -6.96
C GLY A 573 -8.45 -24.28 -7.21
N THR A 574 -8.19 -24.56 -8.48
CA THR A 574 -7.42 -25.71 -8.95
C THR A 574 -6.32 -25.29 -9.91
N PHE A 575 -5.29 -26.13 -10.06
CA PHE A 575 -4.25 -25.92 -11.06
C PHE A 575 -3.80 -27.25 -11.66
N ASP A 576 -3.11 -27.19 -12.80
CA ASP A 576 -2.62 -28.41 -13.45
C ASP A 576 -1.61 -29.14 -12.57
N SER A 577 -1.90 -30.41 -12.27
CA SER A 577 -1.01 -31.32 -11.53
C SER A 577 0.40 -31.43 -12.11
N ALA A 578 0.60 -31.13 -13.39
CA ALA A 578 1.93 -31.05 -14.01
C ALA A 578 2.87 -30.08 -13.28
N HIS A 579 2.33 -29.00 -12.69
CA HIS A 579 3.15 -28.05 -11.91
C HIS A 579 3.71 -28.64 -10.63
N LEU A 580 3.19 -29.77 -10.12
CA LEU A 580 3.75 -30.45 -8.95
C LEU A 580 5.15 -31.04 -9.20
N SER A 581 5.67 -30.96 -10.42
CA SER A 581 7.10 -31.23 -10.71
C SER A 581 8.02 -30.12 -10.22
N VAL A 582 7.51 -28.90 -10.03
CA VAL A 582 8.23 -27.77 -9.42
C VAL A 582 8.32 -28.01 -7.91
N PRO A 583 9.43 -27.63 -7.25
CA PRO A 583 9.57 -27.74 -5.80
C PRO A 583 8.35 -27.17 -5.04
N THR A 584 7.86 -27.93 -4.07
CA THR A 584 6.63 -27.60 -3.32
C THR A 584 6.78 -26.27 -2.58
N GLU A 585 7.96 -25.98 -2.05
CA GLU A 585 8.29 -24.76 -1.33
C GLU A 585 8.17 -23.52 -2.23
N ALA A 586 8.59 -23.63 -3.48
CA ALA A 586 8.45 -22.56 -4.47
C ALA A 586 6.97 -22.27 -4.77
N LEU A 587 6.18 -23.32 -5.02
CA LEU A 587 4.74 -23.19 -5.29
C LEU A 587 3.99 -22.59 -4.09
N ILE A 588 4.28 -23.08 -2.87
CA ILE A 588 3.70 -22.56 -1.63
C ILE A 588 4.11 -21.10 -1.39
N SER A 589 5.37 -20.74 -1.61
CA SER A 589 5.85 -19.36 -1.48
C SER A 589 5.08 -18.43 -2.43
N VAL A 590 4.90 -18.85 -3.68
CA VAL A 590 4.12 -18.09 -4.68
C VAL A 590 2.67 -17.91 -4.25
N MET A 591 1.99 -18.99 -3.85
CA MET A 591 0.60 -18.94 -3.39
C MET A 591 0.42 -18.01 -2.18
N LYS A 592 1.28 -18.14 -1.17
CA LYS A 592 1.14 -17.38 0.07
C LYS A 592 1.53 -15.91 -0.11
N LYS A 593 2.75 -15.65 -0.60
CA LYS A 593 3.32 -14.29 -0.60
C LYS A 593 2.76 -13.39 -1.68
N HIS A 594 2.56 -13.92 -2.88
CA HIS A 594 2.15 -13.12 -4.01
C HIS A 594 0.64 -13.11 -4.24
N GLN A 595 -0.11 -14.03 -3.63
CA GLN A 595 -1.54 -14.21 -3.91
C GLN A 595 -2.42 -14.34 -2.66
N ARG A 596 -1.82 -14.54 -1.47
CA ARG A 596 -2.52 -14.72 -0.20
C ARG A 596 -3.49 -15.91 -0.24
N TYR A 597 -3.11 -16.96 -0.96
CA TYR A 597 -3.88 -18.20 -1.06
C TYR A 597 -3.44 -19.19 0.01
N PHE A 598 -4.40 -19.93 0.55
CA PHE A 598 -4.13 -21.06 1.43
C PHE A 598 -3.77 -22.29 0.58
N PRO A 599 -2.53 -22.80 0.65
CA PRO A 599 -2.18 -24.03 -0.04
C PRO A 599 -2.91 -25.23 0.60
N VAL A 600 -3.36 -26.17 -0.23
CA VAL A 600 -4.09 -27.35 0.24
C VAL A 600 -3.14 -28.54 0.29
N LEU A 601 -2.97 -29.12 1.48
CA LEU A 601 -2.11 -30.29 1.70
C LEU A 601 -2.94 -31.55 1.93
N SER A 602 -2.49 -32.69 1.43
CA SER A 602 -3.02 -34.01 1.78
C SER A 602 -2.79 -34.33 3.26
N LYS A 603 -3.45 -35.37 3.78
CA LYS A 603 -3.26 -35.84 5.17
C LYS A 603 -1.82 -36.28 5.45
N GLU A 604 -1.08 -36.68 4.41
CA GLU A 604 0.34 -37.05 4.45
C GLU A 604 1.28 -35.83 4.32
N GLY A 605 0.75 -34.61 4.19
CA GLY A 605 1.54 -33.38 4.11
C GLY A 605 2.07 -33.03 2.72
N LYS A 606 1.66 -33.75 1.65
CA LYS A 606 2.00 -33.41 0.27
C LYS A 606 1.05 -32.36 -0.32
N LEU A 607 1.58 -31.42 -1.10
CA LEU A 607 0.78 -30.42 -1.81
C LEU A 607 -0.17 -31.06 -2.82
N MET A 608 -1.44 -30.66 -2.78
CA MET A 608 -2.48 -31.04 -3.73
C MET A 608 -2.61 -29.97 -4.83
N PRO A 609 -3.17 -30.30 -6.01
CA PRO A 609 -3.41 -29.34 -7.09
C PRO A 609 -4.59 -28.39 -6.80
N HIS A 610 -4.65 -27.89 -5.57
CA HIS A 610 -5.72 -27.07 -5.02
C HIS A 610 -5.15 -25.93 -4.18
N PHE A 611 -5.87 -24.81 -4.20
CA PHE A 611 -5.64 -23.68 -3.31
C PHE A 611 -6.99 -23.10 -2.89
N ILE A 612 -7.01 -22.36 -1.78
CA ILE A 612 -8.21 -21.67 -1.32
C ILE A 612 -7.92 -20.17 -1.32
N ALA A 613 -8.75 -19.41 -2.02
CA ALA A 613 -8.76 -17.96 -2.00
C ALA A 613 -9.98 -17.46 -1.20
N VAL A 614 -9.94 -16.23 -0.74
CA VAL A 614 -11.04 -15.60 0.02
C VAL A 614 -11.37 -14.29 -0.63
N ARG A 615 -12.53 -14.17 -1.30
CA ARG A 615 -13.01 -12.93 -1.93
C ARG A 615 -13.63 -11.94 -0.92
N ASN A 616 -13.73 -10.66 -1.28
CA ASN A 616 -14.48 -9.66 -0.52
C ASN A 616 -15.90 -9.48 -1.10
N GLY A 617 -16.90 -10.02 -0.42
CA GLY A 617 -18.32 -9.96 -0.73
C GLY A 617 -18.98 -11.34 -0.83
N ASP A 618 -20.07 -11.45 -1.56
CA ASP A 618 -20.95 -12.62 -1.54
C ASP A 618 -20.60 -13.70 -2.59
N LYS A 619 -21.55 -14.60 -2.90
CA LYS A 619 -21.35 -15.73 -3.82
C LYS A 619 -21.63 -15.38 -5.29
N GLN A 620 -22.04 -14.16 -5.62
CA GLN A 620 -22.26 -13.75 -7.01
C GLN A 620 -20.94 -13.73 -7.77
N GLY A 621 -20.91 -14.30 -8.98
CA GLY A 621 -19.72 -14.36 -9.84
C GLY A 621 -18.59 -15.26 -9.35
N LEU A 622 -18.83 -16.15 -8.38
CA LEU A 622 -17.76 -16.93 -7.75
C LEU A 622 -17.00 -17.82 -8.74
N ASP A 623 -17.66 -18.27 -9.81
CA ASP A 623 -17.06 -19.01 -10.93
C ASP A 623 -16.08 -18.15 -11.73
N VAL A 624 -16.45 -16.91 -12.04
CA VAL A 624 -15.57 -15.93 -12.72
C VAL A 624 -14.37 -15.61 -11.85
N VAL A 625 -14.60 -15.32 -10.56
CA VAL A 625 -13.52 -15.07 -9.59
C VAL A 625 -12.60 -16.29 -9.50
N THR A 626 -13.14 -17.51 -9.43
CA THR A 626 -12.34 -18.74 -9.36
C THR A 626 -11.45 -18.87 -10.60
N ASP A 627 -12.02 -18.75 -11.80
CA ASP A 627 -11.26 -18.86 -13.06
C ASP A 627 -10.13 -17.82 -13.15
N GLY A 628 -10.39 -16.56 -12.79
CA GLY A 628 -9.36 -15.52 -12.76
C GLY A 628 -8.20 -15.87 -11.83
N ASN A 629 -8.48 -16.33 -10.60
CA ASN A 629 -7.46 -16.72 -9.64
C ASN A 629 -6.66 -17.97 -10.14
N GLU A 630 -7.32 -18.91 -10.83
CA GLU A 630 -6.65 -20.08 -11.45
C GLU A 630 -5.72 -19.66 -12.59
N GLN A 631 -6.13 -18.71 -13.43
CA GLN A 631 -5.30 -18.18 -14.52
C GLN A 631 -4.05 -17.49 -13.98
N VAL A 632 -4.17 -16.73 -12.89
CA VAL A 632 -3.04 -16.05 -12.24
C VAL A 632 -2.02 -17.06 -11.71
N ILE A 633 -2.48 -18.11 -11.02
CA ILE A 633 -1.60 -19.16 -10.51
C ILE A 633 -0.91 -19.91 -11.65
N ARG A 634 -1.64 -20.22 -12.72
CA ARG A 634 -1.06 -20.84 -13.92
C ARG A 634 0.10 -20.01 -14.47
N ALA A 635 -0.08 -18.70 -14.60
CA ALA A 635 0.97 -17.80 -15.09
C ALA A 635 2.17 -17.74 -14.14
N ARG A 636 1.95 -17.63 -12.83
CA ARG A 636 3.02 -17.59 -11.83
C ARG A 636 3.79 -18.91 -11.75
N PHE A 637 3.12 -20.05 -11.91
CA PHE A 637 3.79 -21.35 -11.96
C PHE A 637 4.53 -21.58 -13.27
N ALA A 638 4.06 -21.00 -14.38
CA ALA A 638 4.81 -20.98 -15.64
C ALA A 638 6.12 -20.16 -15.49
N ASP A 639 6.08 -19.02 -14.80
CA ASP A 639 7.29 -18.24 -14.45
C ASP A 639 8.27 -19.08 -13.62
N ALA A 640 7.80 -19.70 -12.53
CA ALA A 640 8.64 -20.53 -11.68
C ALA A 640 9.28 -21.70 -12.45
N ASN A 641 8.50 -22.35 -13.34
CA ASN A 641 8.99 -23.42 -14.18
C ASN A 641 10.03 -22.91 -15.21
N PHE A 642 9.84 -21.73 -15.79
CA PHE A 642 10.81 -21.11 -16.69
C PHE A 642 12.14 -20.88 -15.99
N PHE A 643 12.14 -20.25 -14.81
CA PHE A 643 13.38 -19.96 -14.06
C PHE A 643 14.14 -21.23 -13.68
N ILE A 644 13.43 -22.25 -13.19
CA ILE A 644 14.05 -23.53 -12.85
C ILE A 644 14.63 -24.20 -14.10
N ASN A 645 13.91 -24.21 -15.23
CA ASN A 645 14.43 -24.80 -16.45
C ASN A 645 15.64 -24.06 -17.00
N GLU A 646 15.70 -22.73 -16.83
CA GLU A 646 16.88 -21.94 -17.20
C GLU A 646 18.07 -22.27 -16.28
N ASP A 647 17.84 -22.30 -14.98
CA ASP A 647 18.87 -22.63 -14.00
C ASP A 647 19.45 -24.04 -14.24
N LEU A 648 18.60 -25.02 -14.52
CA LEU A 648 18.98 -26.42 -14.77
C LEU A 648 19.80 -26.65 -16.06
N LYS A 649 19.94 -25.64 -16.94
CA LYS A 649 20.84 -25.73 -18.11
C LYS A 649 22.32 -25.67 -17.73
N HIS A 650 22.62 -25.15 -16.54
CA HIS A 650 23.98 -24.98 -16.03
C HIS A 650 24.22 -25.88 -14.82
N LYS A 651 25.47 -26.02 -14.37
CA LYS A 651 25.77 -26.64 -13.07
C LYS A 651 25.81 -25.59 -11.98
N LEU A 652 25.56 -25.99 -10.73
CA LEU A 652 25.70 -25.07 -9.60
C LEU A 652 27.14 -24.54 -9.46
N SER A 653 28.16 -25.33 -9.84
CA SER A 653 29.55 -24.86 -9.90
C SER A 653 29.75 -23.69 -10.86
N ASP A 654 29.00 -23.66 -11.97
CA ASP A 654 29.15 -22.64 -13.02
C ASP A 654 28.66 -21.27 -12.51
N MET A 655 27.87 -21.27 -11.43
CA MET A 655 27.37 -20.07 -10.76
C MET A 655 28.41 -19.40 -9.87
N LEU A 656 29.50 -20.08 -9.51
CA LEU A 656 30.52 -19.53 -8.60
C LEU A 656 31.20 -18.28 -9.17
N GLU A 657 31.51 -18.26 -10.47
CA GLU A 657 32.13 -17.09 -11.10
C GLU A 657 31.18 -15.88 -11.07
N LYS A 658 29.88 -16.12 -11.29
CA LYS A 658 28.85 -15.08 -11.21
C LYS A 658 28.73 -14.49 -9.81
N LEU A 659 29.06 -15.21 -8.73
CA LEU A 659 29.09 -14.64 -7.37
C LEU A 659 30.11 -13.49 -7.22
N GLY A 660 31.09 -13.40 -8.12
CA GLY A 660 32.05 -12.29 -8.16
C GLY A 660 31.38 -10.94 -8.46
N THR A 661 30.23 -10.94 -9.14
CA THR A 661 29.49 -9.71 -9.48
C THR A 661 28.63 -9.21 -8.31
N LEU A 662 28.22 -10.10 -7.40
CA LEU A 662 27.45 -9.76 -6.21
C LEU A 662 28.37 -9.20 -5.11
N THR A 663 28.27 -7.90 -4.86
CA THR A 663 29.01 -7.25 -3.77
C THR A 663 28.48 -7.74 -2.42
N PHE A 664 29.35 -8.31 -1.57
CA PHE A 664 28.98 -8.62 -0.18
C PHE A 664 29.14 -7.39 0.71
N GLN A 665 30.32 -6.75 0.66
CA GLN A 665 30.62 -5.52 1.39
C GLN A 665 31.86 -4.85 0.76
N GLN A 666 31.85 -3.52 0.63
CA GLN A 666 32.89 -2.76 -0.10
C GLN A 666 34.35 -3.12 0.24
N LYS A 667 34.68 -3.31 1.51
CA LYS A 667 36.03 -3.66 2.01
C LYS A 667 36.29 -5.17 2.04
N LEU A 668 35.24 -6.00 2.04
CA LEU A 668 35.33 -7.47 2.12
C LEU A 668 35.09 -8.16 0.77
N GLY A 669 34.86 -7.40 -0.30
CA GLY A 669 34.70 -7.90 -1.66
C GLY A 669 33.31 -8.49 -1.95
N SER A 670 33.30 -9.48 -2.83
CA SER A 670 32.13 -10.14 -3.40
C SER A 670 31.57 -11.28 -2.54
N MET A 671 30.44 -11.83 -2.97
CA MET A 671 29.89 -13.08 -2.42
C MET A 671 30.78 -14.29 -2.75
N LEU A 672 31.54 -14.24 -3.85
CA LEU A 672 32.58 -15.23 -4.14
C LEU A 672 33.70 -15.14 -3.09
N ASP A 673 34.19 -13.93 -2.80
CA ASP A 673 35.23 -13.73 -1.77
C ASP A 673 34.77 -14.20 -0.39
N LYS A 674 33.49 -14.01 -0.07
CA LYS A 674 32.87 -14.54 1.15
C LYS A 674 32.88 -16.07 1.17
N SER A 675 32.50 -16.73 0.07
CA SER A 675 32.48 -18.19 -0.04
C SER A 675 33.90 -18.77 0.10
N VAL A 676 34.90 -18.12 -0.51
CA VAL A 676 36.32 -18.46 -0.33
C VAL A 676 36.76 -18.35 1.13
N ARG A 677 36.33 -17.31 1.86
CA ARG A 677 36.61 -17.18 3.30
C ARG A 677 35.95 -18.28 4.12
N ILE A 678 34.69 -18.63 3.82
CA ILE A 678 33.97 -19.72 4.50
C ILE A 678 34.70 -21.05 4.28
N ARG A 679 35.07 -21.36 3.04
CA ARG A 679 35.84 -22.57 2.70
C ARG A 679 37.15 -22.67 3.49
N LYS A 680 37.92 -21.57 3.59
CA LYS A 680 39.16 -21.53 4.41
C LYS A 680 38.90 -21.79 5.89
N MET A 681 37.80 -21.29 6.45
CA MET A 681 37.43 -21.57 7.84
C MET A 681 37.08 -23.04 8.04
N VAL A 682 36.30 -23.63 7.12
CA VAL A 682 35.94 -25.06 7.18
C VAL A 682 37.17 -25.95 7.03
N GLU A 683 38.11 -25.59 6.15
CA GLU A 683 39.39 -26.30 5.98
C GLU A 683 40.19 -26.37 7.28
N ALA A 684 40.25 -25.26 8.02
CA ALA A 684 40.99 -25.18 9.28
C ALA A 684 40.28 -25.86 10.46
N LEU A 685 38.94 -25.83 10.50
CA LEU A 685 38.14 -26.37 11.61
C LEU A 685 37.91 -27.87 11.51
N GLY A 686 37.79 -28.42 10.30
CA GLY A 686 37.40 -29.80 10.09
C GLY A 686 38.29 -30.85 10.78
N PRO A 687 39.64 -30.76 10.72
CA PRO A 687 40.52 -31.65 11.49
C PRO A 687 40.35 -31.52 13.01
N GLN A 688 40.05 -30.32 13.51
CA GLN A 688 39.84 -30.07 14.94
C GLN A 688 38.52 -30.68 15.45
N LEU A 689 37.54 -30.79 14.56
CA LEU A 689 36.25 -31.43 14.82
C LEU A 689 36.29 -32.95 14.63
N GLY A 690 37.42 -33.52 14.21
CA GLY A 690 37.59 -34.95 14.00
C GLY A 690 36.88 -35.50 12.76
N LEU A 691 36.64 -34.67 11.73
CA LEU A 691 36.02 -35.12 10.49
C LEU A 691 36.90 -36.14 9.77
N SER A 692 36.29 -37.21 9.26
CA SER A 692 36.95 -38.14 8.34
C SER A 692 37.32 -37.44 7.03
N ALA A 693 38.20 -38.05 6.23
CA ALA A 693 38.60 -37.47 4.94
C ALA A 693 37.41 -37.24 3.98
N ALA A 694 36.42 -38.14 3.99
CA ALA A 694 35.21 -38.02 3.16
C ALA A 694 34.28 -36.90 3.65
N GLU A 695 34.12 -36.76 4.97
CA GLU A 695 33.34 -35.67 5.58
C GLU A 695 34.03 -34.32 5.35
N GLN A 696 35.35 -34.26 5.46
CA GLN A 696 36.14 -33.06 5.17
C GLN A 696 35.94 -32.60 3.72
N GLN A 697 36.02 -33.52 2.77
CA GLN A 697 35.80 -33.21 1.36
C GLN A 697 34.38 -32.70 1.10
N SER A 698 33.38 -33.35 1.71
CA SER A 698 31.97 -32.94 1.61
C SER A 698 31.73 -31.55 2.22
N ALA A 699 32.32 -31.28 3.39
CA ALA A 699 32.21 -29.99 4.06
C ALA A 699 32.87 -28.86 3.26
N LEU A 700 34.03 -29.12 2.66
CA LEU A 700 34.71 -28.15 1.78
C LEU A 700 33.90 -27.85 0.53
N ARG A 701 33.29 -28.88 -0.09
CA ARG A 701 32.43 -28.71 -1.26
C ARG A 701 31.15 -27.95 -0.90
N ALA A 702 30.53 -28.27 0.22
CA ALA A 702 29.37 -27.52 0.73
C ALA A 702 29.73 -26.05 0.99
N ALA A 703 30.88 -25.77 1.62
CA ALA A 703 31.35 -24.42 1.88
C ALA A 703 31.61 -23.61 0.59
N GLU A 704 32.09 -24.27 -0.46
CA GLU A 704 32.30 -23.67 -1.77
C GLU A 704 30.96 -23.29 -2.44
N LEU A 705 29.97 -24.18 -2.41
CA LEU A 705 28.69 -24.00 -3.09
C LEU A 705 27.62 -23.28 -2.26
N CYS A 706 27.82 -23.04 -0.95
CA CYS A 706 26.78 -22.57 -0.01
C CYS A 706 26.11 -21.22 -0.33
N LYS A 707 26.59 -20.51 -1.35
CA LYS A 707 26.03 -19.24 -1.84
C LYS A 707 25.80 -19.21 -3.34
N ALA A 708 26.12 -20.29 -4.06
CA ALA A 708 26.01 -20.36 -5.52
C ALA A 708 24.56 -20.22 -6.00
N ASP A 709 23.59 -20.55 -5.16
CA ASP A 709 22.16 -20.38 -5.41
C ASP A 709 21.75 -18.91 -5.58
N LEU A 710 22.47 -17.96 -4.98
CA LEU A 710 22.12 -16.53 -4.99
C LEU A 710 22.09 -15.86 -6.37
N VAL A 711 22.70 -16.47 -7.38
CA VAL A 711 22.76 -15.96 -8.76
C VAL A 711 21.94 -16.82 -9.72
N THR A 712 21.17 -17.77 -9.19
CA THR A 712 20.19 -18.54 -9.95
C THR A 712 18.97 -17.67 -10.19
N HIS A 713 18.36 -17.80 -11.36
CA HIS A 713 17.18 -17.03 -11.74
C HIS A 713 16.04 -17.22 -10.73
N MET A 714 15.83 -18.45 -10.24
CA MET A 714 14.77 -18.73 -9.26
C MET A 714 14.97 -17.98 -7.94
N VAL A 715 16.19 -17.92 -7.41
CA VAL A 715 16.47 -17.22 -6.13
C VAL A 715 16.53 -15.70 -6.33
N VAL A 716 16.98 -15.22 -7.49
CA VAL A 716 16.93 -13.79 -7.82
C VAL A 716 15.49 -13.30 -7.83
N GLU A 717 14.57 -14.09 -8.40
CA GLU A 717 13.14 -13.75 -8.49
C GLU A 717 12.38 -14.03 -7.18
N ASN A 718 12.81 -15.04 -6.42
CA ASN A 718 12.21 -15.39 -5.13
C ASN A 718 13.28 -15.50 -4.05
N THR A 719 13.78 -14.34 -3.61
CA THR A 719 14.87 -14.21 -2.62
C THR A 719 14.62 -14.95 -1.31
N SER A 720 13.35 -15.21 -0.98
CA SER A 720 12.98 -15.96 0.21
C SER A 720 13.26 -17.46 0.16
N LEU A 721 13.56 -17.99 -1.03
CA LEU A 721 13.99 -19.37 -1.22
C LEU A 721 15.51 -19.53 -1.05
N GLN A 722 16.25 -18.45 -0.76
CA GLN A 722 17.68 -18.48 -0.51
C GLN A 722 18.04 -19.56 0.53
N GLY A 723 19.00 -20.42 0.20
CA GLY A 723 19.50 -21.50 1.04
C GLY A 723 18.63 -22.75 1.08
N GLY A 724 17.32 -22.64 0.78
CA GLY A 724 16.41 -23.78 0.59
C GLY A 724 16.51 -24.34 -0.83
N ASP A 725 16.45 -23.47 -1.84
CA ASP A 725 16.54 -23.85 -3.25
C ASP A 725 17.93 -24.32 -3.65
N GLY A 726 19.00 -23.86 -2.99
CA GLY A 726 20.33 -24.44 -3.19
C GLY A 726 20.36 -25.96 -2.94
N ALA A 727 19.55 -26.48 -2.02
CA ALA A 727 19.44 -27.92 -1.76
C ALA A 727 18.52 -28.64 -2.78
N LEU A 728 17.45 -28.00 -3.25
CA LEU A 728 16.51 -28.55 -4.23
C LEU A 728 17.06 -28.52 -5.65
N LEU A 729 17.67 -27.40 -6.05
CA LEU A 729 18.45 -27.29 -7.27
C LEU A 729 19.60 -28.31 -7.26
N CYS A 730 20.28 -28.58 -6.13
CA CYS A 730 21.24 -29.70 -6.03
C CYS A 730 20.64 -31.09 -6.29
N GLN A 731 19.33 -31.30 -6.11
CA GLN A 731 18.66 -32.55 -6.49
C GLN A 731 18.34 -32.60 -8.00
N GLY A 732 18.07 -31.45 -8.62
CA GLY A 732 17.78 -31.32 -10.06
C GLY A 732 19.03 -31.20 -10.96
N PHE A 733 20.07 -30.51 -10.48
CA PHE A 733 21.41 -30.55 -11.05
C PHE A 733 21.89 -32.00 -10.96
N ARG A 734 21.88 -32.72 -12.09
CA ARG A 734 22.26 -34.13 -12.16
C ARG A 734 23.55 -34.37 -11.36
N ARG A 735 23.42 -35.03 -10.20
CA ARG A 735 24.49 -35.54 -9.30
C ARG A 735 25.85 -34.90 -9.57
N GLU A 736 26.10 -33.73 -8.97
CA GLU A 736 27.46 -33.28 -8.67
C GLU A 736 28.01 -33.92 -7.39
#